data_AF-A0AAJ0PEB0-F1
#
_entry.id   AF-A0AAJ0PEB0-F1
#
_cell.length_a   1.000
_cell.length_b   1.000
_cell.length_c   1.000
_cell.angle_alpha   90.00
_cell.angle_beta   90.00
_cell.angle_gamma   90.00
#
_symmetry.space_group_name_H-M   'P 1'
#
loop_
_entity.id
_entity.type
_entity.pdbx_description
1 polymer ?
#
loop_
_entity_poly.entity_id
_entity_poly.type
_entity_poly.pdbx_seq_one_letter_code
_entity_poly.pdbx_strand_id
1 'polypeptide(L)'
;MALSPIEKARLSARLLTLREQLQSGALHALQVVRATAEALDLFQRLGGRVPDTQSAPAAADPGQAAALQAQDELSDDPNSANYRYQDTGYISGSRKELAAAAIKSARDSGQMLRVTDIDFKALEENPRQARELIKKSNLFGQVDWEGLQAGGMTPQAGYLVDRVYAAVAVMPSEDNPQARKSYALGIETLRTRLEQAKTVDDVTGTMKEIAGELLGTRLNAEESERYTLLVAKGRELSAQRRGIEEANTALQNAMYTASAASAKAQHAYDHRIKRGWKIEPEHEKSVADAAAVYDQAKKAWGDELAATRDEISSLREQYNDVWQEQQAITDAAQARNLKSPEAQAWASLGERFIKATMYRKLRGSDSFAGHVANAKAGDPPSWDWATKERAKPVKRASKKRITFTLKVVEQFERVGGRPVAVASTRELERLCGFRAVQSGNWVLSDFVSAKWHVEQTAGAMQDMADVLGINEEYLGFGGRLAMAFGARGTGGKGAAVASYDPIERVINMTKMNGGGSLGHEVLHALDNILPSLLRGEEGTSGEYATLNPEVMPEGPIRTRMYELQDAMATGAVRLTETIKINPSARATAKFNLDGRDNLRGVALAIKQAGSVEHAVMAVDDAFGEPKVKSLQKQKAQWRTLAAAYYAPDDATEVTAATGIPVSDFYREALNLDEGVAGKYWSQPHEMAARAFQAYLEDRLAEQGRRNDYLSCLADNKHHHFPELGMPFKPYPEGDERVRINAAFDQLFKTLRDEKAFEKAMTQTALLDAIFGVSND
;
A
#
# COMPACT_ATOMS: atom_id res chain seq x y z
N MET A 1 -24.79 -55.28 1.32
CA MET A 1 -24.30 -55.92 0.07
C MET A 1 -23.18 -55.05 -0.48
N ALA A 2 -22.04 -55.61 -0.86
CA ALA A 2 -20.95 -54.83 -1.46
C ALA A 2 -21.40 -54.32 -2.84
N LEU A 3 -21.31 -53.01 -3.08
CA LEU A 3 -21.62 -52.39 -4.37
C LEU A 3 -20.76 -53.04 -5.47
N SER A 4 -21.38 -53.40 -6.59
CA SER A 4 -20.65 -53.94 -7.73
C SER A 4 -19.68 -52.89 -8.32
N PRO A 5 -18.60 -53.30 -9.01
CA PRO A 5 -17.66 -52.37 -9.62
C PRO A 5 -18.33 -51.35 -10.58
N ILE A 6 -19.36 -51.79 -11.31
CA ILE A 6 -20.12 -50.94 -12.24
C ILE A 6 -20.97 -49.91 -11.48
N GLU A 7 -21.57 -50.30 -10.35
CA GLU A 7 -22.34 -49.37 -9.50
C GLU A 7 -21.43 -48.35 -8.82
N LYS A 8 -20.25 -48.76 -8.34
CA LYS A 8 -19.26 -47.83 -7.79
C LYS A 8 -18.83 -46.80 -8.84
N ALA A 9 -18.53 -47.23 -10.06
CA ALA A 9 -18.15 -46.31 -11.14
C ALA A 9 -19.27 -45.30 -11.47
N ARG A 10 -20.53 -45.73 -11.50
CA ARG A 10 -21.69 -44.85 -11.73
C ARG A 10 -21.90 -43.84 -10.60
N LEU A 11 -21.82 -44.29 -9.34
CA LEU A 11 -21.98 -43.41 -8.18
C LEU A 11 -20.82 -42.41 -8.08
N SER A 12 -19.58 -42.82 -8.37
CA SER A 12 -18.43 -41.92 -8.42
C SER A 12 -18.55 -40.86 -9.52
N ALA A 13 -19.01 -41.25 -10.72
CA ALA A 13 -19.23 -40.30 -11.81
C ALA A 13 -20.32 -39.27 -11.45
N ARG A 14 -21.41 -39.71 -10.82
CA ARG A 14 -22.48 -38.82 -10.34
C ARG A 14 -21.98 -37.85 -9.27
N LEU A 15 -21.15 -38.33 -8.34
CA LEU A 15 -20.54 -37.50 -7.31
C LEU A 15 -19.62 -36.42 -7.91
N LEU A 16 -18.85 -36.76 -8.95
CA LEU A 16 -18.02 -35.82 -9.69
C LEU A 16 -18.86 -34.75 -10.41
N THR A 17 -19.96 -35.13 -11.07
CA THR A 17 -20.87 -34.16 -11.70
C THR A 17 -21.50 -33.21 -10.68
N LEU A 18 -21.93 -33.71 -9.52
CA LEU A 18 -22.47 -32.87 -8.45
C LEU A 18 -21.42 -31.90 -7.89
N ARG A 19 -20.16 -32.34 -7.79
CA ARG A 19 -19.03 -31.49 -7.40
C ARG A 19 -18.81 -30.36 -8.39
N GLU A 20 -18.78 -30.64 -9.69
CA GLU A 20 -18.64 -29.61 -10.73
C GLU A 20 -19.81 -28.61 -10.72
N GLN A 21 -21.04 -29.10 -10.53
CA GLN A 21 -22.23 -28.24 -10.43
C GLN A 21 -22.17 -27.32 -9.21
N LEU A 22 -21.75 -27.82 -8.05
CA LEU A 22 -21.56 -27.03 -6.84
C LEU A 22 -20.42 -26.01 -6.99
N GLN A 23 -19.33 -26.36 -7.70
CA GLN A 23 -18.19 -25.48 -7.95
C GLN A 23 -18.46 -24.42 -9.02
N SER A 24 -19.40 -24.66 -9.95
CA SER A 24 -19.72 -23.74 -11.04
C SER A 24 -20.36 -22.42 -10.58
N GLY A 25 -20.90 -22.36 -9.35
CA GLY A 25 -21.61 -21.20 -8.82
C GLY A 25 -22.99 -20.94 -9.47
N ALA A 26 -23.44 -21.80 -10.38
CA ALA A 26 -24.69 -21.62 -11.14
C ALA A 26 -25.96 -22.05 -10.38
N LEU A 27 -25.85 -22.58 -9.16
CA LEU A 27 -26.97 -23.11 -8.38
C LEU A 27 -27.46 -22.09 -7.34
N HIS A 28 -28.79 -21.97 -7.19
CA HIS A 28 -29.38 -21.16 -6.11
C HIS A 28 -29.38 -21.89 -4.77
N ALA A 29 -29.52 -21.15 -3.66
CA ALA A 29 -29.31 -21.65 -2.29
C ALA A 29 -30.01 -22.99 -1.97
N LEU A 30 -31.26 -23.17 -2.39
CA LEU A 30 -32.01 -24.40 -2.11
C LEU A 30 -31.56 -25.60 -2.97
N GLN A 31 -31.02 -25.33 -4.16
CA GLN A 31 -30.44 -26.33 -5.05
C GLN A 31 -29.04 -26.73 -4.57
N VAL A 32 -28.27 -25.79 -4.02
CA VAL A 32 -26.98 -26.06 -3.37
C VAL A 32 -27.18 -27.04 -2.21
N VAL A 33 -28.12 -26.75 -1.29
CA VAL A 33 -28.40 -27.63 -0.14
C VAL A 33 -28.78 -29.05 -0.57
N ARG A 34 -29.61 -29.18 -1.61
CA ARG A 34 -30.02 -30.50 -2.14
C ARG A 34 -28.87 -31.24 -2.82
N ALA A 35 -28.09 -30.55 -3.65
CA ALA A 35 -26.94 -31.13 -4.34
C ALA A 35 -25.83 -31.55 -3.36
N THR A 36 -25.60 -30.76 -2.31
CA THR A 36 -24.67 -31.10 -1.23
C THR A 36 -25.13 -32.31 -0.42
N ALA A 37 -26.41 -32.40 -0.08
CA ALA A 37 -26.97 -33.57 0.62
C ALA A 37 -26.87 -34.85 -0.22
N GLU A 38 -27.18 -34.78 -1.52
CA GLU A 38 -27.04 -35.91 -2.45
C GLU A 38 -25.56 -36.33 -2.60
N ALA A 39 -24.64 -35.37 -2.71
CA ALA A 39 -23.21 -35.65 -2.78
C ALA A 39 -22.69 -36.35 -1.51
N LEU A 40 -23.16 -35.93 -0.33
CA LEU A 40 -22.76 -36.52 0.95
C LEU A 40 -23.24 -37.97 1.09
N ASP A 41 -24.49 -38.27 0.72
CA ASP A 41 -25.02 -39.65 0.71
C ASP A 41 -24.22 -40.54 -0.24
N LEU A 42 -23.96 -40.06 -1.47
CA LEU A 42 -23.19 -40.81 -2.46
C LEU A 42 -21.76 -41.08 -1.99
N PHE A 43 -21.12 -40.10 -1.34
CA PHE A 43 -19.79 -40.25 -0.77
C PHE A 43 -19.74 -41.31 0.33
N GLN A 44 -20.73 -41.30 1.25
CA GLN A 44 -20.84 -42.31 2.29
C GLN A 44 -21.09 -43.71 1.72
N ARG A 45 -21.94 -43.84 0.70
CA ARG A 45 -22.22 -45.12 0.02
C ARG A 45 -21.00 -45.68 -0.71
N LEU A 46 -20.10 -44.81 -1.18
CA LEU A 46 -18.82 -45.20 -1.78
C LEU A 46 -17.75 -45.57 -0.73
N GLY A 47 -18.05 -45.46 0.56
CA GLY A 47 -17.18 -45.83 1.67
C GLY A 47 -16.42 -44.66 2.30
N GLY A 48 -16.73 -43.42 1.92
CA GLY A 48 -16.19 -42.23 2.57
C GLY A 48 -16.80 -42.04 3.97
N ARG A 49 -15.96 -41.71 4.96
CA ARG A 49 -16.45 -41.37 6.31
C ARG A 49 -16.54 -39.85 6.44
N VAL A 50 -17.68 -39.36 6.90
CA VAL A 50 -17.84 -37.98 7.37
C VAL A 50 -17.57 -38.00 8.88
N PRO A 51 -16.73 -37.13 9.44
CA PRO A 51 -16.48 -37.12 10.88
C PRO A 51 -17.76 -36.79 11.66
N ASP A 52 -18.12 -37.64 12.62
CA ASP A 52 -19.23 -37.36 13.54
C ASP A 52 -18.83 -36.28 14.54
N THR A 53 -19.72 -35.31 14.73
CA THR A 53 -19.62 -34.29 15.78
C THR A 53 -20.24 -34.84 17.06
N GLN A 54 -19.45 -35.36 18.00
CA GLN A 54 -19.92 -35.61 19.36
C GLN A 54 -18.88 -35.34 20.47
N SER A 55 -19.38 -34.57 21.45
CA SER A 55 -19.06 -34.54 22.89
C SER A 55 -17.64 -34.22 23.34
N ALA A 56 -17.55 -33.08 24.04
CA ALA A 56 -16.43 -32.68 24.89
C ALA A 56 -16.00 -33.80 25.87
N PRO A 57 -14.69 -33.98 26.12
CA PRO A 57 -14.23 -34.97 27.08
C PRO A 57 -14.41 -34.47 28.52
N ALA A 58 -14.77 -35.41 29.39
CA ALA A 58 -14.87 -35.22 30.84
C ALA A 58 -13.48 -34.97 31.46
N ALA A 59 -13.46 -34.18 32.53
CA ALA A 59 -12.28 -33.84 33.32
C ALA A 59 -11.50 -35.09 33.77
N ALA A 60 -10.18 -35.05 33.58
CA ALA A 60 -9.28 -36.13 33.95
C ALA A 60 -9.19 -36.32 35.47
N ASP A 61 -9.20 -37.59 35.88
CA ASP A 61 -9.01 -38.06 37.26
C ASP A 61 -7.53 -37.88 37.69
N PRO A 62 -7.25 -37.17 38.81
CA PRO A 62 -5.88 -36.89 39.26
C PRO A 62 -5.04 -38.13 39.60
N GLY A 63 -5.64 -39.33 39.71
CA GLY A 63 -4.96 -40.58 40.03
C GLY A 63 -4.22 -41.27 38.86
N GLN A 64 -4.46 -40.88 37.61
CA GLN A 64 -3.86 -41.54 36.43
C GLN A 64 -2.58 -40.90 35.89
N ALA A 65 -2.17 -39.73 36.42
CA ALA A 65 -0.97 -39.03 35.96
C ALA A 65 0.36 -39.73 36.35
N ALA A 66 0.35 -40.64 37.33
CA ALA A 66 1.56 -41.33 37.81
C ALA A 66 1.74 -42.76 37.27
N ALA A 67 0.79 -43.29 36.47
CA ALA A 67 0.81 -44.68 35.99
C ALA A 67 1.00 -44.83 34.45
N LEU A 68 1.16 -43.73 33.72
CA LEU A 68 1.50 -43.74 32.29
C LEU A 68 3.03 -43.66 32.10
N GLN A 69 3.74 -44.66 32.62
CA GLN A 69 5.06 -45.06 32.11
C GLN A 69 4.94 -46.48 31.58
N ALA A 70 4.21 -46.62 30.48
CA ALA A 70 4.18 -47.83 29.67
C ALA A 70 4.18 -47.41 28.19
N GLN A 71 5.40 -47.21 27.67
CA GLN A 71 5.82 -47.26 26.27
C GLN A 71 4.99 -46.43 25.30
N ASP A 72 5.16 -45.09 25.35
CA ASP A 72 5.12 -44.35 24.09
C ASP A 72 6.32 -44.80 23.24
N GLU A 73 6.16 -44.96 21.93
CA GLU A 73 7.29 -45.28 21.04
C GLU A 73 8.28 -44.11 20.87
N LEU A 74 8.13 -43.04 21.68
CA LEU A 74 8.87 -41.80 21.61
C LEU A 74 10.11 -41.84 22.51
N SER A 75 11.20 -41.26 22.01
CA SER A 75 12.49 -41.22 22.70
C SER A 75 12.80 -39.81 23.21
N ASP A 76 13.48 -39.71 24.34
CA ASP A 76 14.05 -38.46 24.86
C ASP A 76 15.45 -38.15 24.31
N ASP A 77 16.03 -39.07 23.52
CA ASP A 77 17.29 -38.84 22.80
C ASP A 77 17.04 -37.95 21.56
N PRO A 78 17.63 -36.74 21.50
CA PRO A 78 17.52 -35.84 20.34
C PRO A 78 17.98 -36.44 19.01
N ASN A 79 18.78 -37.51 19.03
CA ASN A 79 19.28 -38.19 17.84
C ASN A 79 18.40 -39.38 17.41
N SER A 80 17.33 -39.67 18.15
CA SER A 80 16.42 -40.77 17.83
C SER A 80 15.47 -40.38 16.70
N ALA A 81 15.15 -41.34 15.82
CA ALA A 81 14.14 -41.17 14.77
C ALA A 81 12.72 -40.90 15.31
N ASN A 82 12.46 -41.22 16.59
CA ASN A 82 11.19 -41.00 17.28
C ASN A 82 11.32 -39.96 18.39
N TYR A 83 12.20 -38.96 18.23
CA TYR A 83 12.41 -37.95 19.27
C TYR A 83 11.11 -37.24 19.65
N ARG A 84 10.79 -37.22 20.96
CA ARG A 84 9.52 -36.73 21.52
C ARG A 84 9.26 -35.25 21.17
N TYR A 85 10.31 -34.45 21.01
CA TYR A 85 10.21 -33.03 20.69
C TYR A 85 10.61 -32.68 19.27
N GLN A 86 10.65 -33.66 18.36
CA GLN A 86 10.86 -33.39 16.94
C GLN A 86 9.79 -32.44 16.40
N ASP A 87 10.17 -31.67 15.38
CA ASP A 87 9.26 -30.77 14.68
C ASP A 87 8.06 -31.55 14.15
N THR A 88 6.85 -31.05 14.36
CA THR A 88 5.65 -31.78 13.94
C THR A 88 5.24 -31.52 12.50
N GLY A 89 5.84 -30.50 11.89
CA GLY A 89 5.67 -30.14 10.49
C GLY A 89 6.69 -29.08 10.11
N TYR A 90 6.85 -28.89 8.81
CA TYR A 90 7.77 -27.90 8.28
C TYR A 90 7.06 -26.55 8.11
N ILE A 91 7.42 -25.56 8.92
CA ILE A 91 6.96 -24.16 8.77
C ILE A 91 7.88 -23.52 7.71
N SER A 92 7.42 -23.53 6.45
CA SER A 92 8.29 -23.82 5.30
C SER A 92 9.41 -22.84 4.96
N GLY A 93 10.56 -23.39 4.55
CA GLY A 93 11.45 -22.93 3.47
C GLY A 93 11.18 -23.64 2.14
N SER A 94 10.05 -23.28 1.53
CA SER A 94 9.59 -23.83 0.24
C SER A 94 10.30 -23.19 -0.96
N ARG A 95 10.11 -23.73 -2.18
CA ARG A 95 10.67 -23.21 -3.44
C ARG A 95 10.43 -21.69 -3.62
N LYS A 96 9.29 -21.18 -3.13
CA LYS A 96 8.96 -19.76 -3.06
C LYS A 96 9.88 -18.95 -2.13
N GLU A 97 10.33 -19.53 -1.01
CA GLU A 97 11.33 -18.90 -0.13
C GLU A 97 12.71 -18.88 -0.76
N LEU A 98 13.09 -19.90 -1.54
CA LEU A 98 14.33 -19.85 -2.33
C LEU A 98 14.26 -18.74 -3.38
N ALA A 99 13.12 -18.58 -4.06
CA ALA A 99 12.88 -17.48 -4.98
C ALA A 99 12.95 -16.12 -4.25
N ALA A 100 12.35 -16.01 -3.07
CA ALA A 100 12.39 -14.81 -2.24
C ALA A 100 13.79 -14.49 -1.70
N ALA A 101 14.52 -15.49 -1.23
CA ALA A 101 15.87 -15.37 -0.71
C ALA A 101 16.85 -14.99 -1.83
N ALA A 102 16.70 -15.54 -3.03
CA ALA A 102 17.48 -15.13 -4.20
C ALA A 102 17.28 -13.64 -4.51
N ILE A 103 16.03 -13.15 -4.48
CA ILE A 103 15.74 -11.72 -4.68
C ILE A 103 16.39 -10.86 -3.59
N LYS A 104 16.25 -11.24 -2.32
CA LYS A 104 16.85 -10.51 -1.18
C LYS A 104 18.38 -10.51 -1.25
N SER A 105 18.99 -11.64 -1.60
CA SER A 105 20.44 -11.78 -1.75
C SER A 105 20.99 -10.89 -2.87
N ALA A 106 20.33 -10.88 -4.04
CA ALA A 106 20.73 -10.00 -5.14
C ALA A 106 20.58 -8.52 -4.79
N ARG A 107 19.52 -8.14 -4.06
CA ARG A 107 19.38 -6.78 -3.51
C ARG A 107 20.56 -6.43 -2.61
N ASP A 108 20.90 -7.30 -1.67
CA ASP A 108 21.93 -7.05 -0.67
C ASP A 108 23.33 -7.00 -1.30
N SER A 109 23.56 -7.72 -2.40
CA SER A 109 24.79 -7.63 -3.21
C SER A 109 24.80 -6.46 -4.21
N GLY A 110 23.70 -5.70 -4.31
CA GLY A 110 23.56 -4.61 -5.28
C GLY A 110 23.38 -5.08 -6.73
N GLN A 111 23.13 -6.36 -6.96
CA GLN A 111 22.90 -6.94 -8.28
C GLN A 111 21.53 -6.55 -8.84
N MET A 112 21.48 -6.20 -10.13
CA MET A 112 20.21 -6.10 -10.87
C MET A 112 19.68 -7.49 -11.17
N LEU A 113 18.42 -7.73 -10.86
CA LEU A 113 17.74 -8.98 -11.21
C LEU A 113 17.10 -8.88 -12.60
N ARG A 114 17.35 -9.91 -13.42
CA ARG A 114 16.66 -10.11 -14.69
C ARG A 114 15.38 -10.91 -14.48
N VAL A 115 14.46 -10.84 -15.42
CA VAL A 115 13.24 -11.66 -15.40
C VAL A 115 13.57 -13.15 -15.34
N THR A 116 14.67 -13.58 -15.96
CA THR A 116 15.14 -14.98 -15.94
C THR A 116 15.73 -15.42 -14.62
N ASP A 117 16.16 -14.48 -13.77
CA ASP A 117 16.75 -14.77 -12.46
C ASP A 117 15.68 -15.02 -11.38
N ILE A 118 14.41 -14.75 -11.72
CA ILE A 118 13.27 -14.83 -10.81
C ILE A 118 12.42 -16.04 -11.17
N ASP A 119 12.28 -16.99 -10.24
CA ASP A 119 11.29 -18.06 -10.36
C ASP A 119 9.90 -17.50 -10.03
N PHE A 120 9.29 -16.82 -11.01
CA PHE A 120 7.94 -16.27 -10.85
C PHE A 120 6.93 -17.36 -10.51
N LYS A 121 7.05 -18.57 -11.05
CA LYS A 121 6.08 -19.62 -10.75
C LYS A 121 6.08 -19.96 -9.25
N ALA A 122 7.27 -20.11 -8.67
CA ALA A 122 7.41 -20.35 -7.24
C ALA A 122 7.03 -19.12 -6.41
N LEU A 123 7.46 -17.92 -6.82
CA LEU A 123 7.15 -16.68 -6.12
C LEU A 123 5.64 -16.44 -5.99
N GLU A 124 4.88 -16.76 -7.04
CA GLU A 124 3.43 -16.60 -7.10
C GLU A 124 2.65 -17.66 -6.29
N GLU A 125 3.32 -18.67 -5.72
CA GLU A 125 2.72 -19.56 -4.71
C GLU A 125 2.40 -18.80 -3.40
N ASN A 126 2.99 -17.61 -3.21
CA ASN A 126 2.60 -16.65 -2.17
C ASN A 126 2.47 -15.24 -2.79
N PRO A 127 1.30 -14.88 -3.33
CA PRO A 127 1.09 -13.58 -3.98
C PRO A 127 1.41 -12.37 -3.08
N ARG A 128 1.22 -12.50 -1.76
CA ARG A 128 1.57 -11.44 -0.78
C ARG A 128 3.07 -11.20 -0.73
N GLN A 129 3.84 -12.29 -0.66
CA GLN A 129 5.29 -12.23 -0.67
C GLN A 129 5.80 -11.73 -2.02
N ALA A 130 5.19 -12.17 -3.13
CA ALA A 130 5.50 -11.70 -4.48
C ALA A 130 5.34 -10.18 -4.60
N ARG A 131 4.23 -9.61 -4.10
CA ARG A 131 3.97 -8.16 -4.08
C ARG A 131 5.04 -7.40 -3.30
N GLU A 132 5.48 -7.94 -2.16
CA GLU A 132 6.50 -7.30 -1.32
C GLU A 132 7.91 -7.37 -1.94
N LEU A 133 8.17 -8.40 -2.75
CA LEU A 133 9.49 -8.63 -3.35
C LEU A 133 9.67 -7.98 -4.72
N ILE A 134 8.62 -7.91 -5.54
CA ILE A 134 8.65 -7.26 -6.85
C ILE A 134 8.50 -5.74 -6.70
N LYS A 135 9.56 -5.13 -6.16
CA LYS A 135 9.71 -3.69 -5.95
C LYS A 135 11.01 -3.19 -6.57
N LYS A 136 11.04 -1.94 -6.99
CA LYS A 136 12.23 -1.30 -7.56
C LYS A 136 13.47 -1.50 -6.68
N SER A 137 13.34 -1.32 -5.37
CA SER A 137 14.47 -1.45 -4.43
C SER A 137 15.13 -2.83 -4.45
N ASN A 138 14.40 -3.88 -4.83
CA ASN A 138 14.90 -5.25 -4.83
C ASN A 138 15.40 -5.66 -6.22
N LEU A 139 14.79 -5.14 -7.29
CA LEU A 139 15.10 -5.55 -8.66
C LEU A 139 16.15 -4.66 -9.35
N PHE A 140 16.17 -3.38 -9.00
CA PHE A 140 16.87 -2.36 -9.79
C PHE A 140 18.39 -2.43 -9.63
N GLY A 141 18.92 -2.95 -8.52
CA GLY A 141 20.36 -3.02 -8.24
C GLY A 141 21.05 -1.65 -8.07
N GLN A 142 22.34 -1.68 -7.77
CA GLN A 142 23.19 -0.50 -7.76
C GLN A 142 23.59 -0.14 -9.20
N VAL A 143 23.65 1.16 -9.49
CA VAL A 143 24.11 1.68 -10.79
C VAL A 143 25.61 1.98 -10.69
N ASP A 144 26.39 1.40 -11.60
CA ASP A 144 27.83 1.62 -11.69
C ASP A 144 28.12 2.89 -12.51
N TRP A 145 27.93 4.05 -11.89
CA TRP A 145 28.15 5.34 -12.54
C TRP A 145 29.60 5.54 -12.99
N GLU A 146 30.58 5.01 -12.24
CA GLU A 146 32.00 5.08 -12.58
C GLU A 146 32.28 4.25 -13.85
N GLY A 147 31.74 3.03 -13.93
CA GLY A 147 31.83 2.20 -15.14
C GLY A 147 31.16 2.84 -16.35
N LEU A 148 29.99 3.47 -16.17
CA LEU A 148 29.31 4.20 -17.26
C LEU A 148 30.11 5.42 -17.74
N GLN A 149 30.69 6.17 -16.81
CA GLN A 149 31.59 7.28 -17.11
C GLN A 149 32.83 6.78 -17.86
N ALA A 150 33.48 5.73 -17.37
CA ALA A 150 34.64 5.12 -18.03
C ALA A 150 34.29 4.57 -19.42
N GLY A 151 33.06 4.09 -19.59
CA GLY A 151 32.48 3.68 -20.87
C GLY A 151 32.09 4.83 -21.79
N GLY A 152 32.37 6.09 -21.47
CA GLY A 152 32.18 7.25 -22.33
C GLY A 152 30.81 7.95 -22.20
N MET A 153 30.02 7.66 -21.17
CA MET A 153 28.80 8.42 -20.90
C MET A 153 29.13 9.84 -20.41
N THR A 154 28.49 10.85 -20.98
CA THR A 154 28.68 12.24 -20.53
C THR A 154 27.94 12.50 -19.21
N PRO A 155 28.40 13.48 -18.40
CA PRO A 155 27.72 13.83 -17.14
C PRO A 155 26.24 14.19 -17.32
N GLN A 156 25.91 14.86 -18.43
CA GLN A 156 24.55 15.28 -18.77
C GLN A 156 23.68 14.08 -19.16
N ALA A 157 24.24 13.11 -19.89
CA ALA A 157 23.54 11.87 -20.23
C ALA A 157 23.26 11.05 -18.97
N GLY A 158 24.27 10.86 -18.11
CA GLY A 158 24.10 10.17 -16.84
C GLY A 158 23.06 10.83 -15.94
N TYR A 159 23.06 12.17 -15.87
CA TYR A 159 22.07 12.91 -15.09
C TYR A 159 20.65 12.66 -15.58
N LEU A 160 20.43 12.68 -16.90
CA LEU A 160 19.12 12.36 -17.47
C LEU A 160 18.71 10.92 -17.18
N VAL A 161 19.62 9.96 -17.28
CA VAL A 161 19.36 8.56 -16.92
C VAL A 161 18.91 8.46 -15.46
N ASP A 162 19.59 9.11 -14.51
CA ASP A 162 19.16 9.15 -13.10
C ASP A 162 17.77 9.78 -12.93
N ARG A 163 17.44 10.84 -13.68
CA ARG A 163 16.09 11.45 -13.65
C ARG A 163 15.02 10.50 -14.19
N VAL A 164 15.32 9.73 -15.24
CA VAL A 164 14.41 8.68 -15.75
C VAL A 164 14.22 7.59 -14.69
N TYR A 165 15.31 7.13 -14.08
CA TYR A 165 15.27 6.13 -13.02
C TYR A 165 14.43 6.64 -11.85
N ALA A 166 14.58 7.89 -11.41
CA ALA A 166 13.78 8.49 -10.35
C ALA A 166 12.28 8.60 -10.66
N ALA A 167 11.88 8.51 -11.93
CA ALA A 167 10.48 8.53 -12.37
C ALA A 167 9.80 7.13 -12.32
N VAL A 168 10.58 6.05 -12.24
CA VAL A 168 10.05 4.68 -12.12
C VAL A 168 9.33 4.50 -10.78
N ALA A 169 8.10 3.99 -10.82
CA ALA A 169 7.29 3.68 -9.65
C ALA A 169 7.98 2.67 -8.72
N VAL A 170 7.60 2.67 -7.44
CA VAL A 170 8.20 1.76 -6.43
C VAL A 170 7.82 0.29 -6.68
N MET A 171 6.64 0.06 -7.25
CA MET A 171 6.05 -1.26 -7.50
C MET A 171 5.06 -1.16 -8.69
N PRO A 172 4.61 -2.28 -9.30
CA PRO A 172 3.62 -2.25 -10.37
C PRO A 172 2.29 -1.65 -9.92
N SER A 173 1.54 -1.07 -10.87
CA SER A 173 0.21 -0.49 -10.63
C SER A 173 -0.87 -1.52 -10.34
N GLU A 174 -0.70 -2.75 -10.80
CA GLU A 174 -1.63 -3.86 -10.60
C GLU A 174 -0.97 -4.99 -9.82
N ASP A 175 -1.76 -5.66 -8.98
CA ASP A 175 -1.29 -6.73 -8.09
C ASP A 175 -1.66 -8.11 -8.66
N ASN A 176 -1.05 -8.49 -9.78
CA ASN A 176 -1.24 -9.79 -10.41
C ASN A 176 0.09 -10.33 -10.99
N PRO A 177 0.19 -11.66 -11.25
CA PRO A 177 1.43 -12.28 -11.73
C PRO A 177 1.98 -11.67 -13.02
N GLN A 178 1.10 -11.34 -13.97
CA GLN A 178 1.51 -10.76 -15.25
C GLN A 178 2.09 -9.36 -15.06
N ALA A 179 1.44 -8.50 -14.27
CA ALA A 179 1.91 -7.16 -13.97
C ALA A 179 3.28 -7.16 -13.25
N ARG A 180 3.49 -8.09 -12.32
CA ARG A 180 4.80 -8.30 -11.65
C ARG A 180 5.90 -8.69 -12.62
N LYS A 181 5.61 -9.62 -13.53
CA LYS A 181 6.55 -10.04 -14.58
C LYS A 181 6.85 -8.90 -15.56
N SER A 182 5.82 -8.18 -16.02
CA SER A 182 5.97 -7.01 -16.88
C SER A 182 6.80 -5.91 -16.21
N TYR A 183 6.63 -5.70 -14.90
CA TYR A 183 7.40 -4.71 -14.14
C TYR A 183 8.88 -5.06 -14.02
N ALA A 184 9.20 -6.32 -13.71
CA ALA A 184 10.59 -6.80 -13.73
C ALA A 184 11.20 -6.65 -15.14
N LEU A 185 10.46 -7.01 -16.19
CA LEU A 185 10.89 -6.84 -17.58
C LEU A 185 11.13 -5.38 -17.92
N GLY A 186 10.26 -4.48 -17.44
CA GLY A 186 10.39 -3.04 -17.66
C GLY A 186 11.65 -2.48 -17.01
N ILE A 187 11.96 -2.89 -15.78
CA ILE A 187 13.20 -2.49 -15.08
C ILE A 187 14.44 -2.99 -15.83
N GLU A 188 14.47 -4.28 -16.17
CA GLU A 188 15.59 -4.90 -16.88
C GLU A 188 15.83 -4.22 -18.24
N THR A 189 14.77 -4.06 -19.03
CA THR A 189 14.85 -3.47 -20.37
C THR A 189 15.23 -1.99 -20.31
N LEU A 190 14.72 -1.25 -19.31
CA LEU A 190 15.06 0.16 -19.12
C LEU A 190 16.55 0.34 -18.84
N ARG A 191 17.09 -0.39 -17.87
CA ARG A 191 18.52 -0.30 -17.50
C ARG A 191 19.40 -0.72 -18.66
N THR A 192 19.09 -1.86 -19.28
CA THR A 192 19.86 -2.40 -20.41
C THR A 192 19.98 -1.40 -21.56
N ARG A 193 18.90 -0.66 -21.88
CA ARG A 193 18.91 0.32 -22.96
C ARG A 193 19.56 1.65 -22.57
N LEU A 194 19.23 2.21 -21.40
CA LEU A 194 19.72 3.52 -20.99
C LEU A 194 21.21 3.52 -20.61
N GLU A 195 21.75 2.40 -20.14
CA GLU A 195 23.17 2.29 -19.79
C GLU A 195 24.09 2.18 -21.01
N GLN A 196 23.53 1.93 -22.19
CA GLN A 196 24.26 1.99 -23.46
C GLN A 196 24.39 3.42 -24.00
N ALA A 197 23.54 4.35 -23.54
CA ALA A 197 23.57 5.74 -23.99
C ALA A 197 24.87 6.44 -23.61
N LYS A 198 25.45 7.23 -24.52
CA LYS A 198 26.67 8.00 -24.25
C LYS A 198 26.38 9.49 -24.14
N THR A 199 25.43 9.96 -24.92
CA THR A 199 25.08 11.36 -25.04
C THR A 199 23.63 11.64 -24.63
N VAL A 200 23.30 12.93 -24.45
CA VAL A 200 21.93 13.38 -24.21
C VAL A 200 21.00 12.97 -25.36
N ASP A 201 21.49 12.99 -26.61
CA ASP A 201 20.69 12.61 -27.76
C ASP A 201 20.41 11.10 -27.78
N ASP A 202 21.36 10.25 -27.38
CA ASP A 202 21.13 8.81 -27.21
C ASP A 202 20.01 8.56 -26.19
N VAL A 203 20.08 9.20 -25.01
CA VAL A 203 19.05 9.08 -23.96
C VAL A 203 17.68 9.51 -24.50
N THR A 204 17.60 10.67 -25.16
CA THR A 204 16.32 11.15 -25.71
C THR A 204 15.81 10.29 -26.89
N GLY A 205 16.72 9.68 -27.65
CA GLY A 205 16.41 8.71 -28.70
C GLY A 205 15.79 7.45 -28.11
N THR A 206 16.44 6.84 -27.11
CA THR A 206 15.91 5.68 -26.38
C THR A 206 14.56 5.99 -25.75
N MET A 207 14.37 7.17 -25.15
CA MET A 207 13.08 7.56 -24.57
C MET A 207 11.97 7.70 -25.63
N LYS A 208 12.30 8.18 -26.84
CA LYS A 208 11.36 8.26 -27.96
C LYS A 208 10.97 6.87 -28.47
N GLU A 209 11.93 5.95 -28.53
CA GLU A 209 11.72 4.55 -28.89
C GLU A 209 10.79 3.84 -27.90
N ILE A 210 11.07 3.99 -26.60
CA ILE A 210 10.23 3.49 -25.51
C ILE A 210 8.81 4.08 -25.61
N ALA A 211 8.68 5.38 -25.88
CA ALA A 211 7.36 6.01 -26.05
C ALA A 211 6.58 5.41 -27.24
N GLY A 212 7.27 5.05 -28.33
CA GLY A 212 6.65 4.40 -29.48
C GLY A 212 6.17 2.98 -29.17
N GLU A 213 6.94 2.22 -28.39
CA GLU A 213 6.57 0.88 -27.92
C GLU A 213 5.40 0.93 -26.93
N LEU A 214 5.47 1.83 -25.94
CA LEU A 214 4.41 2.07 -24.96
C LEU A 214 3.07 2.41 -25.62
N LEU A 215 3.09 3.25 -26.66
CA LEU A 215 1.88 3.67 -27.37
C LEU A 215 1.50 2.71 -28.51
N GLY A 216 2.27 1.65 -28.74
CA GLY A 216 2.04 0.70 -29.82
C GLY A 216 2.23 1.26 -31.23
N THR A 217 2.88 2.41 -31.40
CA THR A 217 2.99 3.11 -32.70
C THR A 217 4.16 2.65 -33.56
N ARG A 218 4.82 1.52 -33.22
CA ARG A 218 5.93 0.97 -34.02
C ARG A 218 5.37 0.26 -35.26
N LEU A 219 5.64 0.83 -36.43
CA LEU A 219 5.31 0.22 -37.72
C LEU A 219 6.34 -0.87 -38.06
N ASN A 220 5.88 -1.95 -38.69
CA ASN A 220 6.77 -2.92 -39.32
C ASN A 220 7.36 -2.34 -40.63
N ALA A 221 8.27 -3.07 -41.29
CA ALA A 221 8.97 -2.58 -42.47
C ALA A 221 7.99 -2.20 -43.61
N GLU A 222 7.02 -3.07 -43.90
CA GLU A 222 6.01 -2.87 -44.95
C GLU A 222 5.07 -1.70 -44.63
N GLU A 223 4.55 -1.64 -43.40
CA GLU A 223 3.72 -0.54 -42.91
C GLU A 223 4.46 0.79 -42.96
N SER A 224 5.75 0.81 -42.59
CA SER A 224 6.59 2.01 -42.61
C SER A 224 6.84 2.51 -44.04
N GLU A 225 7.10 1.60 -44.98
CA GLU A 225 7.26 1.94 -46.40
C GLU A 225 5.97 2.52 -46.97
N ARG A 226 4.84 1.83 -46.77
CA ARG A 226 3.52 2.29 -47.23
C ARG A 226 3.13 3.63 -46.60
N TYR A 227 3.34 3.80 -45.30
CA TYR A 227 3.06 5.06 -44.61
C TYR A 227 3.89 6.21 -45.17
N THR A 228 5.18 5.97 -45.48
CA THR A 228 6.06 6.98 -46.07
C THR A 228 5.58 7.43 -47.45
N LEU A 229 5.16 6.48 -48.30
CA LEU A 229 4.58 6.77 -49.62
C LEU A 229 3.30 7.59 -49.50
N LEU A 230 2.41 7.24 -48.56
CA LEU A 230 1.18 8.00 -48.30
C LEU A 230 1.48 9.41 -47.81
N VAL A 231 2.49 9.62 -46.95
CA VAL A 231 2.89 10.96 -46.50
C VAL A 231 3.39 11.80 -47.67
N ALA A 232 4.20 11.21 -48.56
CA ALA A 232 4.68 11.90 -49.77
C ALA A 232 3.49 12.30 -50.68
N LYS A 233 2.57 11.38 -50.94
CA LYS A 233 1.36 11.63 -51.72
C LYS A 233 0.47 12.72 -51.10
N GLY A 234 0.26 12.69 -49.79
CA GLY A 234 -0.50 13.72 -49.08
C GLY A 234 0.13 15.11 -49.17
N ARG A 235 1.47 15.20 -49.13
CA ARG A 235 2.20 16.47 -49.34
C ARG A 235 2.01 17.01 -50.76
N GLU A 236 2.07 16.13 -51.75
CA GLU A 236 1.85 16.49 -53.16
C GLU A 236 0.43 17.04 -53.39
N LEU A 237 -0.60 16.31 -52.94
CA LEU A 237 -2.00 16.75 -53.05
C LEU A 237 -2.24 18.09 -52.35
N SER A 238 -1.64 18.28 -51.16
CA SER A 238 -1.71 19.55 -50.43
C SER A 238 -1.03 20.70 -51.18
N ALA A 239 0.09 20.44 -51.85
CA ALA A 239 0.79 21.45 -52.64
C ALA A 239 -0.01 21.86 -53.89
N GLN A 240 -0.57 20.89 -54.62
CA GLN A 240 -1.44 21.13 -55.77
C GLN A 240 -2.64 22.02 -55.37
N ARG A 241 -3.35 21.63 -54.31
CA ARG A 241 -4.51 22.39 -53.80
C ARG A 241 -4.13 23.81 -53.42
N ARG A 242 -2.99 23.99 -52.74
CA ARG A 242 -2.50 25.31 -52.31
C ARG A 242 -2.21 26.21 -53.49
N GLY A 243 -1.60 25.70 -54.57
CA GLY A 243 -1.35 26.48 -55.78
C GLY A 243 -2.63 27.05 -56.40
N ILE A 244 -3.70 26.25 -56.43
CA ILE A 244 -5.02 26.70 -56.93
C ILE A 244 -5.65 27.72 -55.96
N GLU A 245 -5.59 27.46 -54.65
CA GLU A 245 -6.11 28.37 -53.62
C GLU A 245 -5.36 29.72 -53.61
N GLU A 246 -4.06 29.76 -53.94
CA GLU A 246 -3.26 30.97 -54.08
C GLU A 246 -3.73 31.85 -55.24
N ALA A 247 -4.03 31.27 -56.42
CA ALA A 247 -4.57 32.00 -57.57
C ALA A 247 -5.95 32.61 -57.25
N ASN A 248 -6.83 31.84 -56.63
CA ASN A 248 -8.13 32.31 -56.13
C ASN A 248 -7.97 33.47 -55.13
N THR A 249 -7.02 33.35 -54.20
CA THR A 249 -6.73 34.37 -53.18
C THR A 249 -6.23 35.67 -53.82
N ALA A 250 -5.38 35.59 -54.86
CA ALA A 250 -4.89 36.76 -55.58
C ALA A 250 -6.03 37.55 -56.26
N LEU A 251 -6.94 36.86 -56.96
CA LEU A 251 -8.11 37.49 -57.58
C LEU A 251 -9.08 38.06 -56.54
N GLN A 252 -9.27 37.36 -55.42
CA GLN A 252 -10.08 37.86 -54.32
C GLN A 252 -9.51 39.16 -53.74
N ASN A 253 -8.19 39.22 -53.54
CA ASN A 253 -7.51 40.43 -53.05
C ASN A 253 -7.61 41.59 -54.07
N ALA A 254 -7.49 41.30 -55.36
CA ALA A 254 -7.70 42.29 -56.43
C ALA A 254 -9.14 42.84 -56.41
N MET A 255 -10.14 41.97 -56.23
CA MET A 255 -11.54 42.37 -56.08
C MET A 255 -11.75 43.25 -54.84
N TYR A 256 -11.21 42.88 -53.68
CA TYR A 256 -11.32 43.71 -52.47
C TYR A 256 -10.65 45.08 -52.64
N THR A 257 -9.51 45.13 -53.34
CA THR A 257 -8.82 46.38 -53.66
C THR A 257 -9.69 47.27 -54.57
N ALA A 258 -10.27 46.69 -55.62
CA ALA A 258 -11.17 47.40 -56.53
C ALA A 258 -12.46 47.86 -55.83
N SER A 259 -13.01 47.04 -54.92
CA SER A 259 -14.18 47.37 -54.10
C SER A 259 -13.90 48.59 -53.21
N ALA A 260 -12.75 48.62 -52.53
CA ALA A 260 -12.35 49.75 -51.71
C ALA A 260 -12.18 51.04 -52.55
N ALA A 261 -11.62 50.94 -53.75
CA ALA A 261 -11.49 52.08 -54.68
C ALA A 261 -12.86 52.59 -55.16
N SER A 262 -13.77 51.69 -55.54
CA SER A 262 -15.15 52.02 -55.93
C SER A 262 -15.90 52.71 -54.79
N ALA A 263 -15.85 52.16 -53.56
CA ALA A 263 -16.48 52.77 -52.39
C ALA A 263 -15.90 54.17 -52.08
N LYS A 264 -14.58 54.35 -52.24
CA LYS A 264 -13.93 55.66 -52.06
C LYS A 264 -14.39 56.68 -53.10
N ALA A 265 -14.49 56.28 -54.37
CA ALA A 265 -14.98 57.15 -55.44
C ALA A 265 -16.44 57.56 -55.19
N GLN A 266 -17.30 56.60 -54.82
CA GLN A 266 -18.70 56.86 -54.47
C GLN A 266 -18.82 57.81 -53.28
N HIS A 267 -18.08 57.56 -52.20
CA HIS A 267 -18.08 58.43 -51.02
C HIS A 267 -17.64 59.86 -51.37
N ALA A 268 -16.60 60.02 -52.20
CA ALA A 268 -16.14 61.34 -52.64
C ALA A 268 -17.22 62.07 -53.44
N TYR A 269 -17.92 61.38 -54.32
CA TYR A 269 -19.04 61.92 -55.10
C TYR A 269 -20.22 62.34 -54.20
N ASP A 270 -20.66 61.46 -53.30
CA ASP A 270 -21.76 61.73 -52.35
C ASP A 270 -21.43 62.90 -51.42
N HIS A 271 -20.17 63.02 -51.00
CA HIS A 271 -19.71 64.12 -50.18
C HIS A 271 -19.78 65.46 -50.93
N ARG A 272 -19.47 65.48 -52.24
CA ARG A 272 -19.63 66.69 -53.07
C ARG A 272 -21.09 67.12 -53.18
N ILE A 273 -22.00 66.16 -53.39
CA ILE A 273 -23.46 66.40 -53.38
C ILE A 273 -23.89 67.02 -52.05
N LYS A 274 -23.51 66.40 -50.92
CA LYS A 274 -23.87 66.88 -49.57
C LYS A 274 -23.35 68.28 -49.26
N ARG A 275 -22.21 68.67 -49.85
CA ARG A 275 -21.59 70.00 -49.64
C ARG A 275 -22.06 71.05 -50.65
N GLY A 276 -22.94 70.68 -51.59
CA GLY A 276 -23.44 71.59 -52.63
C GLY A 276 -22.37 72.05 -53.62
N TRP A 277 -21.31 71.26 -53.81
CA TRP A 277 -20.23 71.60 -54.76
C TRP A 277 -20.67 71.29 -56.20
N LYS A 278 -20.16 72.07 -57.16
CA LYS A 278 -20.44 71.86 -58.59
C LYS A 278 -19.95 70.47 -59.01
N ILE A 279 -20.82 69.71 -59.69
CA ILE A 279 -20.50 68.39 -60.24
C ILE A 279 -20.13 68.56 -61.71
N GLU A 280 -18.88 68.23 -62.02
CA GLU A 280 -18.37 68.12 -63.39
C GLU A 280 -18.47 66.67 -63.88
N PRO A 281 -18.58 66.41 -65.20
CA PRO A 281 -18.69 65.06 -65.79
C PRO A 281 -17.58 64.09 -65.39
N GLU A 282 -16.39 64.60 -65.06
CA GLU A 282 -15.26 63.82 -64.58
C GLU A 282 -15.52 63.09 -63.25
N HIS A 283 -16.39 63.62 -62.39
CA HIS A 283 -16.72 63.02 -61.10
C HIS A 283 -17.66 61.81 -61.28
N GLU A 284 -18.66 61.94 -62.14
CA GLU A 284 -19.57 60.85 -62.50
C GLU A 284 -18.79 59.75 -63.22
N LYS A 285 -17.90 60.14 -64.14
CA LYS A 285 -17.00 59.22 -64.84
C LYS A 285 -16.08 58.47 -63.85
N SER A 286 -15.52 59.14 -62.84
CA SER A 286 -14.66 58.48 -61.85
C SER A 286 -15.39 57.42 -61.02
N VAL A 287 -16.68 57.60 -60.73
CA VAL A 287 -17.50 56.59 -60.05
C VAL A 287 -17.80 55.42 -60.99
N ALA A 288 -18.21 55.72 -62.23
CA ALA A 288 -18.51 54.71 -63.24
C ALA A 288 -17.29 53.84 -63.59
N ASP A 289 -16.12 54.45 -63.79
CA ASP A 289 -14.86 53.77 -64.09
C ASP A 289 -14.44 52.86 -62.91
N ALA A 290 -14.54 53.34 -61.67
CA ALA A 290 -14.18 52.55 -60.49
C ALA A 290 -15.17 51.39 -60.24
N ALA A 291 -16.46 51.58 -60.50
CA ALA A 291 -17.47 50.52 -60.44
C ALA A 291 -17.21 49.45 -61.52
N ALA A 292 -16.90 49.85 -62.76
CA ALA A 292 -16.58 48.91 -63.84
C ALA A 292 -15.34 48.05 -63.53
N VAL A 293 -14.29 48.63 -62.93
CA VAL A 293 -13.10 47.89 -62.50
C VAL A 293 -13.45 46.88 -61.38
N TYR A 294 -14.31 47.26 -60.43
CA TYR A 294 -14.79 46.33 -59.40
C TYR A 294 -15.59 45.18 -60.00
N ASP A 295 -16.54 45.46 -60.90
CA ASP A 295 -17.36 44.43 -61.53
C ASP A 295 -16.51 43.46 -62.36
N GLN A 296 -15.49 43.97 -63.07
CA GLN A 296 -14.53 43.14 -63.80
C GLN A 296 -13.72 42.24 -62.85
N ALA A 297 -13.20 42.78 -61.75
CA ALA A 297 -12.45 42.00 -60.77
C ALA A 297 -13.32 40.96 -60.05
N LYS A 298 -14.57 41.31 -59.74
CA LYS A 298 -15.56 40.41 -59.13
C LYS A 298 -15.92 39.27 -60.08
N LYS A 299 -16.11 39.57 -61.37
CA LYS A 299 -16.36 38.55 -62.40
C LYS A 299 -15.17 37.61 -62.55
N ALA A 300 -13.95 38.16 -62.65
CA ALA A 300 -12.73 37.35 -62.76
C ALA A 300 -12.55 36.39 -61.57
N TRP A 301 -12.77 36.86 -60.33
CA TRP A 301 -12.74 35.99 -59.15
C TRP A 301 -13.86 34.94 -59.15
N GLY A 302 -15.08 35.32 -59.52
CA GLY A 302 -16.22 34.40 -59.59
C GLY A 302 -16.04 33.30 -60.65
N ASP A 303 -15.50 33.65 -61.83
CA ASP A 303 -15.22 32.70 -62.91
C ASP A 303 -14.14 31.70 -62.48
N GLU A 304 -13.04 32.15 -61.86
CA GLU A 304 -11.97 31.27 -61.35
C GLU A 304 -12.47 30.33 -60.25
N LEU A 305 -13.28 30.86 -59.31
CA LEU A 305 -13.85 30.07 -58.23
C LEU A 305 -14.78 28.97 -58.76
N ALA A 306 -15.56 29.26 -59.81
CA ALA A 306 -16.41 28.28 -60.47
C ALA A 306 -15.58 27.24 -61.24
N ALA A 307 -14.53 27.67 -61.96
CA ALA A 307 -13.68 26.79 -62.74
C ALA A 307 -12.85 25.81 -61.88
N THR A 308 -12.44 26.23 -60.69
CA THR A 308 -11.54 25.44 -59.81
C THR A 308 -12.26 24.64 -58.72
N ARG A 309 -13.57 24.83 -58.55
CA ARG A 309 -14.36 24.22 -57.46
C ARG A 309 -14.26 22.70 -57.41
N ASP A 310 -14.50 22.03 -58.54
CA ASP A 310 -14.58 20.57 -58.59
C ASP A 310 -13.20 19.93 -58.42
N GLU A 311 -12.15 20.58 -58.95
CA GLU A 311 -10.76 20.16 -58.77
C GLU A 311 -10.32 20.26 -57.30
N ILE A 312 -10.61 21.38 -56.63
CA ILE A 312 -10.32 21.54 -55.19
C ILE A 312 -11.08 20.50 -54.37
N SER A 313 -12.34 20.20 -54.71
CA SER A 313 -13.13 19.17 -54.03
C SER A 313 -12.50 17.79 -54.19
N SER A 314 -12.13 17.41 -55.41
CA SER A 314 -11.46 16.15 -55.73
C SER A 314 -10.13 16.01 -54.99
N LEU A 315 -9.30 17.07 -54.95
CA LEU A 315 -8.03 17.06 -54.22
C LEU A 315 -8.23 16.89 -52.71
N ARG A 316 -9.30 17.44 -52.15
CA ARG A 316 -9.66 17.25 -50.73
C ARG A 316 -10.11 15.82 -50.45
N GLU A 317 -10.92 15.23 -51.34
CA GLU A 317 -11.34 13.83 -51.22
C GLU A 317 -10.14 12.88 -51.30
N GLN A 318 -9.27 13.03 -52.30
CA GLN A 318 -8.05 12.22 -52.42
C GLN A 318 -7.12 12.38 -51.21
N TYR A 319 -7.00 13.60 -50.67
CA TYR A 319 -6.22 13.84 -49.47
C TYR A 319 -6.83 13.13 -48.25
N ASN A 320 -8.16 13.15 -48.12
CA ASN A 320 -8.88 12.47 -47.06
C ASN A 320 -8.71 10.94 -47.17
N ASP A 321 -8.75 10.37 -48.37
CA ASP A 321 -8.50 8.93 -48.58
C ASP A 321 -7.09 8.53 -48.14
N VAL A 322 -6.08 9.32 -48.54
CA VAL A 322 -4.69 9.12 -48.11
C VAL A 322 -4.57 9.22 -46.58
N TRP A 323 -5.26 10.17 -45.96
CA TRP A 323 -5.27 10.33 -44.51
C TRP A 323 -5.95 9.15 -43.80
N GLN A 324 -7.07 8.65 -44.33
CA GLN A 324 -7.74 7.46 -43.79
C GLN A 324 -6.87 6.22 -43.89
N GLU A 325 -6.15 6.03 -45.00
CA GLU A 325 -5.19 4.92 -45.14
C GLU A 325 -4.03 5.04 -44.14
N GLN A 326 -3.49 6.24 -43.92
CA GLN A 326 -2.47 6.48 -42.89
C GLN A 326 -3.00 6.11 -41.51
N GLN A 327 -4.22 6.52 -41.18
CA GLN A 327 -4.85 6.22 -39.89
C GLN A 327 -5.07 4.71 -39.71
N ALA A 328 -5.54 4.01 -40.74
CA ALA A 328 -5.75 2.56 -40.71
C ALA A 328 -4.44 1.79 -40.44
N ILE A 329 -3.32 2.23 -41.05
CA ILE A 329 -1.99 1.64 -40.78
C ILE A 329 -1.60 1.86 -39.31
N THR A 330 -1.77 3.08 -38.79
CA THR A 330 -1.41 3.37 -37.39
C THR A 330 -2.31 2.65 -36.39
N ASP A 331 -3.61 2.51 -36.68
CA ASP A 331 -4.57 1.81 -35.81
C ASP A 331 -4.28 0.31 -35.79
N ALA A 332 -3.96 -0.30 -36.95
CA ALA A 332 -3.57 -1.70 -37.03
C ALA A 332 -2.28 -1.97 -36.24
N ALA A 333 -1.29 -1.08 -36.34
CA ALA A 333 -0.06 -1.18 -35.56
C ALA A 333 -0.34 -1.05 -34.05
N GLN A 334 -1.15 -0.08 -33.63
CA GLN A 334 -1.53 0.09 -32.22
C GLN A 334 -2.27 -1.14 -31.68
N ALA A 335 -3.27 -1.64 -32.40
CA ALA A 335 -4.05 -2.81 -31.99
C ALA A 335 -3.19 -4.06 -31.78
N ARG A 336 -2.17 -4.24 -32.64
CA ARG A 336 -1.20 -5.33 -32.54
C ARG A 336 -0.23 -5.14 -31.37
N ASN A 337 0.33 -3.94 -31.25
CA ASN A 337 1.50 -3.70 -30.40
C ASN A 337 1.13 -3.36 -28.94
N LEU A 338 -0.05 -2.82 -28.66
CA LEU A 338 -0.45 -2.44 -27.29
C LEU A 338 -0.54 -3.64 -26.32
N LYS A 339 -0.67 -4.86 -26.86
CA LYS A 339 -0.66 -6.11 -26.09
C LYS A 339 0.72 -6.77 -26.04
N SER A 340 1.76 -6.15 -26.60
CA SER A 340 3.10 -6.72 -26.60
C SER A 340 3.69 -6.72 -25.17
N PRO A 341 4.61 -7.65 -24.86
CA PRO A 341 5.30 -7.68 -23.58
C PRO A 341 5.99 -6.36 -23.23
N GLU A 342 6.55 -5.66 -24.23
CA GLU A 342 7.23 -4.38 -24.06
C GLU A 342 6.24 -3.27 -23.70
N ALA A 343 5.11 -3.16 -24.41
CA ALA A 343 4.08 -2.17 -24.10
C ALA A 343 3.55 -2.35 -22.67
N GLN A 344 3.28 -3.60 -22.26
CA GLN A 344 2.88 -3.94 -20.89
C GLN A 344 3.98 -3.62 -19.86
N ALA A 345 5.24 -3.90 -20.18
CA ALA A 345 6.37 -3.59 -19.33
C ALA A 345 6.50 -2.08 -19.11
N TRP A 346 6.43 -1.26 -20.15
CA TRP A 346 6.50 0.20 -20.04
C TRP A 346 5.33 0.78 -19.25
N ALA A 347 4.12 0.26 -19.46
CA ALA A 347 2.93 0.71 -18.73
C ALA A 347 3.04 0.44 -17.21
N SER A 348 3.70 -0.66 -16.82
CA SER A 348 3.84 -1.06 -15.42
C SER A 348 4.79 -0.16 -14.60
N LEU A 349 5.66 0.64 -15.24
CA LEU A 349 6.63 1.51 -14.55
C LEU A 349 6.01 2.79 -13.96
N GLY A 350 4.72 3.00 -14.15
CA GLY A 350 3.90 4.01 -13.47
C GLY A 350 3.82 5.37 -14.15
N GLU A 351 2.88 6.20 -13.68
CA GLU A 351 2.47 7.44 -14.36
C GLU A 351 3.60 8.45 -14.52
N ARG A 352 4.48 8.59 -13.52
CA ARG A 352 5.61 9.53 -13.59
C ARG A 352 6.59 9.15 -14.69
N PHE A 353 6.89 7.87 -14.85
CA PHE A 353 7.72 7.34 -15.93
C PHE A 353 7.06 7.57 -17.29
N ILE A 354 5.77 7.23 -17.41
CA ILE A 354 4.97 7.45 -18.64
C ILE A 354 4.97 8.93 -19.06
N LYS A 355 4.83 9.87 -18.11
CA LYS A 355 4.93 11.30 -18.41
C LYS A 355 6.34 11.72 -18.84
N ALA A 356 7.38 11.10 -18.28
CA ALA A 356 8.77 11.36 -18.67
C ALA A 356 9.07 10.89 -20.09
N THR A 357 8.56 9.74 -20.53
CA THR A 357 8.70 9.29 -21.94
C THR A 357 7.93 10.18 -22.92
N MET A 358 6.83 10.78 -22.47
CA MET A 358 5.99 11.68 -23.27
C MET A 358 6.29 13.17 -23.07
N TYR A 359 7.46 13.55 -22.54
CA TYR A 359 7.76 14.94 -22.14
C TYR A 359 7.60 16.01 -23.24
N ARG A 360 7.59 15.64 -24.52
CA ARG A 360 7.35 16.57 -25.66
C ARG A 360 5.89 16.61 -26.14
N LYS A 361 5.01 15.79 -25.57
CA LYS A 361 3.60 15.67 -25.96
C LYS A 361 2.71 16.42 -24.97
N LEU A 362 1.47 16.71 -25.38
CA LEU A 362 0.45 17.26 -24.50
C LEU A 362 0.25 16.34 -23.28
N ARG A 363 0.29 16.89 -22.06
CA ARG A 363 0.28 16.17 -20.76
C ARG A 363 1.56 15.37 -20.42
N GLY A 364 2.65 15.62 -21.13
CA GLY A 364 3.99 15.15 -20.76
C GLY A 364 4.54 15.82 -19.49
N SER A 365 5.70 15.36 -19.01
CA SER A 365 6.38 15.94 -17.85
C SER A 365 7.17 17.21 -18.21
N ASP A 366 6.66 18.38 -17.84
CA ASP A 366 7.35 19.67 -17.99
C ASP A 366 8.69 19.70 -17.23
N SER A 367 8.73 19.08 -16.04
CA SER A 367 9.96 18.97 -15.25
C SER A 367 11.02 18.15 -15.98
N PHE A 368 10.65 17.04 -16.61
CA PHE A 368 11.61 16.24 -17.38
C PHE A 368 12.04 16.96 -18.66
N ALA A 369 11.14 17.69 -19.32
CA ALA A 369 11.47 18.55 -20.45
C ALA A 369 12.52 19.61 -20.07
N GLY A 370 12.38 20.24 -18.89
CA GLY A 370 13.37 21.15 -18.33
C GLY A 370 14.72 20.49 -18.09
N HIS A 371 14.76 19.27 -17.53
CA HIS A 371 16.01 18.53 -17.37
C HIS A 371 16.70 18.25 -18.72
N VAL A 372 15.93 17.86 -19.75
CA VAL A 372 16.47 17.65 -21.10
C VAL A 372 17.03 18.95 -21.69
N ALA A 373 16.35 20.08 -21.51
CA ALA A 373 16.81 21.38 -21.98
C ALA A 373 18.14 21.78 -21.32
N ASN A 374 18.24 21.62 -19.99
CA ASN A 374 19.46 21.91 -19.22
C ASN A 374 20.61 20.98 -19.63
N ALA A 375 20.34 19.69 -19.78
CA ALA A 375 21.33 18.70 -20.24
C ALA A 375 21.87 19.03 -21.63
N LYS A 376 21.00 19.47 -22.56
CA LYS A 376 21.42 19.95 -23.88
C LYS A 376 22.23 21.26 -23.81
N ALA A 377 21.98 22.09 -22.81
CA ALA A 377 22.75 23.30 -22.54
C ALA A 377 24.08 23.03 -21.79
N GLY A 378 24.37 21.77 -21.43
CA GLY A 378 25.63 21.37 -20.79
C GLY A 378 25.58 21.22 -19.27
N ASP A 379 24.42 21.35 -18.63
CA ASP A 379 24.22 21.21 -17.18
C ASP A 379 23.68 19.80 -16.84
N PRO A 380 24.28 19.05 -15.89
CA PRO A 380 25.46 19.39 -15.09
C PRO A 380 26.77 19.27 -15.87
N PRO A 381 27.76 20.13 -15.59
CA PRO A 381 29.05 20.13 -16.28
C PRO A 381 29.98 18.97 -15.85
N SER A 382 29.69 18.34 -14.71
CA SER A 382 30.52 17.31 -14.07
C SER A 382 29.67 16.21 -13.46
N TRP A 383 30.30 15.10 -13.07
CA TRP A 383 29.67 13.96 -12.37
C TRP A 383 29.44 14.21 -10.88
N ASP A 384 29.54 15.45 -10.39
CA ASP A 384 29.38 15.78 -8.95
C ASP A 384 28.01 15.41 -8.38
N TRP A 385 26.99 15.30 -9.24
CA TRP A 385 25.66 14.83 -8.87
C TRP A 385 25.60 13.33 -8.58
N ALA A 386 26.55 12.55 -9.09
CA ALA A 386 26.69 11.11 -8.86
C ALA A 386 27.67 10.79 -7.72
N THR A 387 28.71 11.64 -7.52
CA THR A 387 29.76 11.45 -6.51
C THR A 387 29.50 12.12 -5.18
N LYS A 388 28.66 13.16 -5.13
CA LYS A 388 28.01 13.51 -3.87
C LYS A 388 27.24 12.27 -3.48
N GLU A 389 27.75 11.51 -2.51
CA GLU A 389 26.92 10.66 -1.65
C GLU A 389 25.63 11.45 -1.52
N ARG A 390 24.49 10.97 -2.05
CA ARG A 390 23.18 11.52 -1.72
C ARG A 390 23.24 11.63 -0.23
N ALA A 391 23.45 12.84 0.31
CA ALA A 391 24.07 13.01 1.62
C ALA A 391 23.42 11.97 2.50
N LYS A 392 24.15 10.88 2.84
CA LYS A 392 23.56 9.74 3.57
C LYS A 392 22.79 10.44 4.65
N PRO A 393 21.44 10.43 4.64
CA PRO A 393 20.63 11.48 5.27
C PRO A 393 21.28 11.67 6.60
N VAL A 394 22.01 12.80 6.82
CA VAL A 394 23.11 12.85 7.81
C VAL A 394 22.53 12.08 8.95
N LYS A 395 23.07 10.89 9.22
CA LYS A 395 22.62 10.15 10.40
C LYS A 395 23.13 11.11 11.44
N ARG A 396 22.28 12.08 11.84
CA ARG A 396 22.40 12.90 13.03
C ARG A 396 22.91 11.86 13.98
N ALA A 397 24.18 11.98 14.39
CA ALA A 397 24.86 10.94 15.15
C ALA A 397 23.79 10.41 16.08
N SER A 398 23.29 9.18 15.79
CA SER A 398 21.95 8.82 16.29
C SER A 398 22.08 9.08 17.75
N LYS A 399 21.30 10.01 18.32
CA LYS A 399 21.26 10.19 19.76
C LYS A 399 21.17 8.77 20.26
N LYS A 400 22.25 8.32 20.90
CA LYS A 400 22.62 6.92 21.05
C LYS A 400 21.32 6.19 21.33
N ARG A 401 20.82 5.40 20.37
CA ARG A 401 19.40 5.03 20.34
C ARG A 401 19.14 4.24 21.61
N ILE A 402 18.57 4.89 22.62
CA ILE A 402 18.20 4.22 23.86
C ILE A 402 16.91 3.51 23.51
N THR A 403 17.06 2.36 22.86
CA THR A 403 15.92 1.50 22.55
C THR A 403 15.44 0.98 23.89
N PHE A 404 14.28 1.47 24.35
CA PHE A 404 13.57 0.85 25.45
C PHE A 404 13.32 -0.61 25.07
N THR A 405 13.84 -1.53 25.88
CA THR A 405 13.58 -2.96 25.78
C THR A 405 12.83 -3.36 27.03
N LEU A 406 11.71 -4.06 26.86
CA LEU A 406 10.97 -4.63 27.99
C LEU A 406 11.91 -5.49 28.83
N LYS A 407 11.82 -5.34 30.15
CA LYS A 407 12.61 -6.14 31.08
C LYS A 407 12.14 -7.59 31.03
N VAL A 408 13.07 -8.51 30.85
CA VAL A 408 12.81 -9.95 30.93
C VAL A 408 13.15 -10.44 32.34
N VAL A 409 12.30 -11.30 32.90
CA VAL A 409 12.58 -11.97 34.18
C VAL A 409 13.57 -13.12 34.00
N GLU A 410 14.45 -13.33 34.98
CA GLU A 410 15.44 -14.42 34.94
C GLU A 410 14.86 -15.78 35.32
N GLN A 411 13.70 -15.78 36.01
CA GLN A 411 13.00 -16.97 36.46
C GLN A 411 11.50 -16.83 36.16
N PHE A 412 10.91 -17.88 35.59
CA PHE A 412 9.50 -17.93 35.24
C PHE A 412 8.75 -18.80 36.24
N GLU A 413 7.70 -18.24 36.85
CA GLU A 413 6.83 -18.94 37.77
C GLU A 413 5.43 -19.09 37.19
N ARG A 414 4.84 -20.28 37.38
CA ARG A 414 3.41 -20.53 37.16
C ARG A 414 2.77 -20.97 38.47
N VAL A 415 1.86 -20.16 39.00
CA VAL A 415 1.11 -20.40 40.24
C VAL A 415 -0.35 -20.65 39.90
N GLY A 416 -0.89 -21.77 40.40
CA GLY A 416 -2.26 -22.19 40.15
C GLY A 416 -2.50 -22.69 38.72
N GLY A 417 -3.77 -22.65 38.28
CA GLY A 417 -4.20 -23.15 36.99
C GLY A 417 -4.30 -24.68 36.89
N ARG A 418 -4.70 -25.17 35.71
CA ARG A 418 -4.79 -26.62 35.45
C ARG A 418 -3.40 -27.27 35.37
N PRO A 419 -3.24 -28.54 35.77
CA PRO A 419 -2.00 -29.27 35.53
C PRO A 419 -1.67 -29.33 34.04
N VAL A 420 -0.42 -29.05 33.68
CA VAL A 420 0.07 -29.20 32.31
C VAL A 420 0.33 -30.68 32.07
N ALA A 421 -0.40 -31.28 31.12
CA ALA A 421 -0.27 -32.69 30.76
C ALA A 421 0.11 -32.81 29.27
N VAL A 422 1.23 -32.20 28.89
CA VAL A 422 1.80 -32.27 27.54
C VAL A 422 3.20 -32.86 27.64
N ALA A 423 3.43 -33.96 26.96
CA ALA A 423 4.69 -34.67 26.92
C ALA A 423 5.47 -34.42 25.62
N SER A 424 4.85 -33.96 24.53
CA SER A 424 5.51 -33.85 23.22
C SER A 424 5.13 -32.59 22.43
N THR A 425 5.97 -32.24 21.45
CA THR A 425 5.68 -31.18 20.46
C THR A 425 4.35 -31.43 19.72
N ARG A 426 4.04 -32.70 19.45
CA ARG A 426 2.78 -33.12 18.80
C ARG A 426 1.56 -32.97 19.71
N GLU A 427 1.72 -33.19 21.01
CA GLU A 427 0.64 -32.95 21.96
C GLU A 427 0.38 -31.45 22.15
N LEU A 428 1.43 -30.60 22.12
CA LEU A 428 1.25 -29.14 22.14
C LEU A 428 0.51 -28.65 20.90
N GLU A 429 0.91 -29.12 19.72
CA GLU A 429 0.23 -28.80 18.45
C GLU A 429 -1.27 -29.12 18.53
N ARG A 430 -1.61 -30.32 19.00
CA ARG A 430 -2.99 -30.77 19.14
C ARG A 430 -3.75 -30.00 20.22
N LEU A 431 -3.14 -29.78 21.40
CA LEU A 431 -3.75 -29.06 22.51
C LEU A 431 -4.21 -27.66 22.08
N CYS A 432 -3.35 -26.96 21.35
CA CYS A 432 -3.61 -25.57 20.96
C CYS A 432 -4.24 -25.44 19.57
N GLY A 433 -4.36 -26.52 18.79
CA GLY A 433 -4.83 -26.48 17.40
C GLY A 433 -3.88 -25.75 16.44
N PHE A 434 -2.56 -25.81 16.68
CA PHE A 434 -1.56 -25.17 15.82
C PHE A 434 -1.40 -25.89 14.48
N ARG A 435 -0.90 -25.16 13.47
CA ARG A 435 -0.51 -25.73 12.16
C ARG A 435 0.66 -26.69 12.27
N ALA A 436 1.63 -26.29 13.09
CA ALA A 436 2.88 -27.00 13.33
C ALA A 436 3.58 -26.32 14.52
N VAL A 437 4.45 -27.08 15.17
CA VAL A 437 5.39 -26.56 16.16
C VAL A 437 6.80 -26.90 15.71
N GLN A 438 7.66 -25.88 15.60
CA GLN A 438 9.04 -26.00 15.14
C GLN A 438 10.02 -25.51 16.18
N SER A 439 11.17 -26.18 16.30
CA SER A 439 12.27 -25.77 17.16
C SER A 439 13.54 -25.51 16.33
N GLY A 440 14.34 -24.52 16.73
CA GLY A 440 15.65 -24.29 16.14
C GLY A 440 16.62 -25.41 16.53
N ASN A 441 17.67 -25.63 15.74
CA ASN A 441 18.64 -26.72 15.95
C ASN A 441 19.19 -26.79 17.38
N TRP A 442 19.43 -25.64 18.03
CA TRP A 442 19.91 -25.59 19.41
C TRP A 442 18.87 -26.12 20.41
N VAL A 443 17.60 -25.73 20.25
CA VAL A 443 16.49 -26.21 21.10
C VAL A 443 16.27 -27.70 20.86
N LEU A 444 16.28 -28.15 19.61
CA LEU A 444 16.14 -29.56 19.27
C LEU A 444 17.26 -30.42 19.87
N SER A 445 18.49 -29.90 19.89
CA SER A 445 19.65 -30.62 20.43
C SER A 445 19.69 -30.73 21.96
N ASP A 446 18.81 -30.03 22.68
CA ASP A 446 18.72 -30.07 24.15
C ASP A 446 17.31 -30.41 24.62
N PHE A 447 17.13 -31.66 25.06
CA PHE A 447 15.89 -32.19 25.59
C PHE A 447 15.28 -31.32 26.69
N VAL A 448 16.11 -30.78 27.61
CA VAL A 448 15.62 -29.98 28.73
C VAL A 448 15.01 -28.68 28.24
N SER A 449 15.67 -28.00 27.30
CA SER A 449 15.16 -26.77 26.69
C SER A 449 13.90 -27.02 25.86
N ALA A 450 13.87 -28.08 25.04
CA ALA A 450 12.70 -28.43 24.23
C ALA A 450 11.48 -28.75 25.10
N LYS A 451 11.67 -29.61 26.11
CA LYS A 451 10.64 -29.94 27.11
C LYS A 451 10.11 -28.70 27.80
N TRP A 452 11.01 -27.85 28.29
CA TRP A 452 10.63 -26.63 29.01
C TRP A 452 9.77 -25.71 28.14
N HIS A 453 10.18 -25.41 26.91
CA HIS A 453 9.41 -24.56 26.00
C HIS A 453 8.02 -25.13 25.71
N VAL A 454 7.91 -26.44 25.53
CA VAL A 454 6.64 -27.12 25.28
C VAL A 454 5.71 -27.02 26.49
N GLU A 455 6.20 -27.35 27.69
CA GLU A 455 5.42 -27.30 28.93
C GLU A 455 4.99 -25.87 29.30
N GLN A 456 5.90 -24.90 29.17
CA GLN A 456 5.60 -23.50 29.48
C GLN A 456 4.58 -22.90 28.49
N THR A 457 4.72 -23.21 27.20
CA THR A 457 3.75 -22.78 26.19
C THR A 457 2.39 -23.42 26.46
N ALA A 458 2.33 -24.72 26.74
CA ALA A 458 1.07 -25.40 27.06
C ALA A 458 0.38 -24.75 28.28
N GLY A 459 1.11 -24.53 29.38
CA GLY A 459 0.57 -23.89 30.57
C GLY A 459 0.08 -22.46 30.34
N ALA A 460 0.83 -21.67 29.57
CA ALA A 460 0.44 -20.30 29.20
C ALA A 460 -0.81 -20.26 28.31
N MET A 461 -0.91 -21.15 27.33
CA MET A 461 -2.06 -21.24 26.43
C MET A 461 -3.32 -21.70 27.19
N GLN A 462 -3.20 -22.66 28.12
CA GLN A 462 -4.29 -23.07 29.00
C GLN A 462 -4.77 -21.95 29.92
N ASP A 463 -3.84 -21.23 30.55
CA ASP A 463 -4.19 -20.11 31.45
C ASP A 463 -4.86 -18.97 30.69
N MET A 464 -4.38 -18.68 29.47
CA MET A 464 -5.02 -17.71 28.60
C MET A 464 -6.41 -18.18 28.16
N ALA A 465 -6.57 -19.44 27.74
CA ALA A 465 -7.87 -19.99 27.38
C ALA A 465 -8.89 -19.89 28.53
N ASP A 466 -8.45 -20.16 29.76
CA ASP A 466 -9.27 -19.98 30.96
C ASP A 466 -9.70 -18.51 31.15
N VAL A 467 -8.78 -17.55 30.98
CA VAL A 467 -9.09 -16.10 31.07
C VAL A 467 -10.04 -15.66 29.96
N LEU A 468 -9.84 -16.17 28.74
CA LEU A 468 -10.66 -15.85 27.57
C LEU A 468 -12.00 -16.59 27.57
N GLY A 469 -12.17 -17.62 28.39
CA GLY A 469 -13.37 -18.47 28.46
C GLY A 469 -13.60 -19.28 27.18
N ILE A 470 -12.53 -19.69 26.50
CA ILE A 470 -12.57 -20.50 25.26
C ILE A 470 -11.81 -21.81 25.44
N ASN A 471 -11.94 -22.74 24.50
CA ASN A 471 -11.10 -23.94 24.47
C ASN A 471 -9.70 -23.60 23.93
N GLU A 472 -8.64 -24.14 24.52
CA GLU A 472 -7.25 -24.00 24.06
C GLU A 472 -7.07 -24.30 22.57
N GLU A 473 -7.84 -25.26 22.03
CA GLU A 473 -7.77 -25.68 20.62
C GLU A 473 -8.06 -24.53 19.63
N TYR A 474 -8.77 -23.48 20.08
CA TYR A 474 -9.11 -22.33 19.25
C TYR A 474 -7.97 -21.32 19.14
N LEU A 475 -6.99 -21.38 20.03
CA LEU A 475 -5.88 -20.42 20.05
C LEU A 475 -4.91 -20.60 18.86
N GLY A 476 -4.90 -21.78 18.24
CA GLY A 476 -4.18 -22.07 17.00
C GLY A 476 -4.98 -21.72 15.74
N PHE A 477 -6.19 -21.20 15.89
CA PHE A 477 -7.09 -20.78 14.80
C PHE A 477 -7.34 -21.88 13.76
N GLY A 478 -7.35 -23.15 14.21
CA GLY A 478 -7.57 -24.33 13.37
C GLY A 478 -6.49 -24.57 12.34
N GLY A 479 -5.23 -24.56 12.78
CA GLY A 479 -4.09 -24.77 11.92
C GLY A 479 -3.64 -23.53 11.15
N ARG A 480 -4.04 -22.32 11.59
CA ARG A 480 -3.66 -21.06 10.92
C ARG A 480 -2.55 -20.31 11.62
N LEU A 481 -2.31 -20.62 12.88
CA LEU A 481 -1.17 -20.15 13.65
C LEU A 481 -0.20 -21.31 13.87
N ALA A 482 1.09 -21.05 13.70
CA ALA A 482 2.15 -21.98 14.05
C ALA A 482 3.01 -21.42 15.18
N MET A 483 3.74 -22.31 15.86
CA MET A 483 4.62 -21.97 16.97
C MET A 483 6.06 -22.31 16.62
N ALA A 484 6.99 -21.42 16.93
CA ALA A 484 8.42 -21.62 16.73
C ALA A 484 9.23 -21.30 17.99
N PHE A 485 10.21 -22.14 18.31
CA PHE A 485 11.13 -21.96 19.43
C PHE A 485 12.55 -21.76 18.91
N GLY A 486 13.04 -20.52 18.93
CA GLY A 486 14.43 -20.19 18.56
C GLY A 486 14.81 -20.51 17.11
N ALA A 487 13.84 -20.75 16.22
CA ALA A 487 14.09 -21.17 14.84
C ALA A 487 14.26 -20.00 13.85
N ARG A 488 13.78 -18.80 14.19
CA ARG A 488 13.63 -17.68 13.22
C ARG A 488 14.36 -16.38 13.60
N GLY A 489 15.28 -16.41 14.56
CA GLY A 489 16.03 -15.23 15.04
C GLY A 489 17.45 -15.12 14.50
N THR A 490 17.95 -13.89 14.23
CA THR A 490 19.32 -13.65 13.74
C THR A 490 20.40 -13.71 14.84
N GLY A 491 20.00 -13.72 16.12
CA GLY A 491 20.91 -13.63 17.27
C GLY A 491 21.65 -12.28 17.36
N GLY A 492 21.87 -11.77 18.57
CA GLY A 492 22.67 -10.54 18.80
C GLY A 492 22.04 -9.55 19.78
N LYS A 493 22.74 -8.43 20.05
CA LYS A 493 22.25 -7.34 20.90
C LYS A 493 21.06 -6.64 20.20
N GLY A 494 19.87 -6.71 20.80
CA GLY A 494 18.64 -6.08 20.28
C GLY A 494 17.74 -6.98 19.43
N ALA A 495 17.97 -8.30 19.39
CA ALA A 495 17.03 -9.24 18.80
C ALA A 495 15.74 -9.33 19.64
N ALA A 496 14.58 -9.41 18.98
CA ALA A 496 13.27 -9.52 19.64
C ALA A 496 13.20 -10.80 20.49
N VAL A 497 12.65 -10.69 21.70
CA VAL A 497 12.55 -11.80 22.69
C VAL A 497 11.40 -12.76 22.35
N ALA A 498 10.35 -12.24 21.73
CA ALA A 498 9.31 -12.96 21.01
C ALA A 498 8.88 -12.11 19.80
N SER A 499 8.24 -12.72 18.80
CA SER A 499 7.67 -11.98 17.67
C SER A 499 6.60 -12.80 16.95
N TYR A 500 5.50 -12.16 16.57
CA TYR A 500 4.53 -12.66 15.61
C TYR A 500 4.93 -12.26 14.18
N ASP A 501 5.01 -13.24 13.28
CA ASP A 501 5.15 -13.04 11.83
C ASP A 501 3.76 -13.11 11.17
N PRO A 502 3.19 -12.00 10.69
CA PRO A 502 1.86 -11.98 10.07
C PRO A 502 1.81 -12.55 8.65
N ILE A 503 2.96 -12.78 8.02
CA ILE A 503 3.04 -13.39 6.68
C ILE A 503 2.92 -14.90 6.82
N GLU A 504 3.79 -15.50 7.63
CA GLU A 504 3.79 -16.95 7.84
C GLU A 504 2.80 -17.37 8.95
N ARG A 505 2.22 -16.40 9.67
CA ARG A 505 1.36 -16.61 10.84
C ARG A 505 2.02 -17.54 11.85
N VAL A 506 3.18 -17.10 12.34
CA VAL A 506 4.02 -17.87 13.28
C VAL A 506 4.34 -16.99 14.48
N ILE A 507 4.12 -17.49 15.68
CA ILE A 507 4.71 -16.91 16.88
C ILE A 507 6.08 -17.56 17.08
N ASN A 508 7.12 -16.74 17.15
CA ASN A 508 8.49 -17.20 17.39
C ASN A 508 8.98 -16.69 18.75
N MET A 509 9.23 -17.60 19.68
CA MET A 509 9.84 -17.32 20.98
C MET A 509 11.36 -17.47 20.88
N THR A 510 12.14 -16.45 21.24
CA THR A 510 13.61 -16.54 21.14
C THR A 510 14.25 -16.90 22.48
N LYS A 511 14.93 -18.05 22.52
CA LYS A 511 15.71 -18.55 23.66
C LYS A 511 14.90 -18.70 24.96
N MET A 512 15.59 -19.00 26.06
CA MET A 512 15.03 -19.07 27.42
C MET A 512 14.54 -17.71 27.97
N ASN A 513 14.86 -16.59 27.31
CA ASN A 513 14.52 -15.23 27.75
C ASN A 513 13.26 -14.65 27.07
N GLY A 514 12.56 -15.45 26.26
CA GLY A 514 11.33 -15.01 25.59
C GLY A 514 10.07 -15.05 26.46
N GLY A 515 10.12 -15.71 27.62
CA GLY A 515 8.97 -15.80 28.51
C GLY A 515 8.53 -14.41 29.00
N GLY A 516 7.22 -14.23 29.13
CA GLY A 516 6.59 -12.96 29.54
C GLY A 516 6.00 -12.15 28.40
N SER A 517 6.19 -12.59 27.14
CA SER A 517 5.66 -11.92 25.95
C SER A 517 4.75 -12.80 25.10
N LEU A 518 4.45 -14.05 25.50
CA LEU A 518 3.60 -14.92 24.67
C LEU A 518 2.19 -14.35 24.50
N GLY A 519 1.60 -13.78 25.55
CA GLY A 519 0.29 -13.13 25.46
C GLY A 519 0.27 -11.94 24.49
N HIS A 520 1.38 -11.19 24.42
CA HIS A 520 1.56 -10.08 23.47
C HIS A 520 1.48 -10.59 22.02
N GLU A 521 2.26 -11.61 21.70
CA GLU A 521 2.29 -12.17 20.34
C GLU A 521 1.00 -12.90 19.98
N VAL A 522 0.32 -13.53 20.94
CA VAL A 522 -0.99 -14.14 20.70
C VAL A 522 -2.04 -13.08 20.40
N LEU A 523 -2.01 -11.90 21.06
CA LEU A 523 -2.93 -10.84 20.67
C LEU A 523 -2.64 -10.33 19.26
N HIS A 524 -1.38 -10.14 18.88
CA HIS A 524 -1.03 -9.79 17.50
C HIS A 524 -1.57 -10.81 16.49
N ALA A 525 -1.46 -12.10 16.81
CA ALA A 525 -2.04 -13.17 15.99
C ALA A 525 -3.58 -13.10 15.95
N LEU A 526 -4.24 -12.91 17.08
CA LEU A 526 -5.70 -12.78 17.16
C LEU A 526 -6.19 -11.58 16.34
N ASP A 527 -5.56 -10.42 16.55
CA ASP A 527 -5.91 -9.17 15.90
C ASP A 527 -5.68 -9.20 14.39
N ASN A 528 -4.68 -9.97 13.92
CA ASN A 528 -4.39 -10.15 12.49
C ASN A 528 -5.24 -11.22 11.80
N ILE A 529 -5.44 -12.36 12.46
CA ILE A 529 -6.02 -13.55 11.82
C ILE A 529 -7.56 -13.51 11.85
N LEU A 530 -8.13 -13.12 12.99
CA LEU A 530 -9.57 -13.16 13.25
C LEU A 530 -10.44 -12.42 12.21
N PRO A 531 -10.06 -11.23 11.70
CA PRO A 531 -10.90 -10.52 10.74
C PRO A 531 -11.12 -11.32 9.45
N SER A 532 -10.02 -11.82 8.86
CA SER A 532 -10.06 -12.65 7.65
C SER A 532 -10.84 -13.94 7.85
N LEU A 533 -10.72 -14.55 9.02
CA LEU A 533 -11.46 -15.75 9.39
C LEU A 533 -12.97 -15.52 9.46
N LEU A 534 -13.40 -14.41 10.07
CA LEU A 534 -14.82 -14.10 10.18
C LEU A 534 -15.44 -13.69 8.85
N ARG A 535 -14.64 -13.16 7.91
CA ARG A 535 -15.08 -12.89 6.52
C ARG A 535 -15.10 -14.15 5.65
N GLY A 536 -14.31 -15.17 5.99
CA GLY A 536 -14.11 -16.34 5.12
C GLY A 536 -13.23 -16.03 3.90
N GLU A 537 -12.34 -15.06 4.02
CA GLU A 537 -11.54 -14.52 2.92
C GLU A 537 -10.04 -14.53 3.25
N GLU A 538 -9.22 -14.25 2.23
CA GLU A 538 -7.80 -14.04 2.44
C GLU A 538 -7.53 -12.66 3.08
N GLY A 539 -6.90 -12.62 4.27
CA GLY A 539 -6.48 -11.36 4.92
C GLY A 539 -5.19 -10.78 4.33
N THR A 540 -4.61 -9.73 4.92
CA THR A 540 -3.24 -9.27 4.56
C THR A 540 -2.33 -9.22 5.78
N SER A 541 -1.01 -9.10 5.60
CA SER A 541 -0.06 -9.02 6.73
C SER A 541 -0.16 -7.71 7.53
N GLY A 542 -0.82 -6.68 6.98
CA GLY A 542 -1.08 -5.40 7.66
C GLY A 542 -2.52 -5.25 8.16
N GLU A 543 -3.33 -6.30 8.05
CA GLU A 543 -4.72 -6.29 8.46
C GLU A 543 -4.81 -6.58 9.95
N TYR A 544 -4.93 -5.57 10.80
CA TYR A 544 -5.13 -5.70 12.24
C TYR A 544 -6.44 -5.01 12.62
N ALA A 545 -7.33 -5.69 13.34
CA ALA A 545 -8.63 -5.13 13.70
C ALA A 545 -8.54 -3.93 14.66
N THR A 546 -7.58 -3.90 15.58
CA THR A 546 -7.39 -2.73 16.46
C THR A 546 -6.78 -1.54 15.72
N LEU A 547 -6.05 -1.78 14.62
CA LEU A 547 -5.56 -0.73 13.72
C LEU A 547 -6.69 -0.17 12.85
N ASN A 548 -7.49 -1.05 12.25
CA ASN A 548 -8.63 -0.68 11.44
C ASN A 548 -9.82 -1.63 11.71
N PRO A 549 -10.76 -1.26 12.59
CA PRO A 549 -11.91 -2.11 12.89
C PRO A 549 -12.80 -2.39 11.67
N GLU A 550 -12.75 -1.59 10.60
CA GLU A 550 -13.56 -1.81 9.38
C GLU A 550 -13.20 -3.09 8.63
N VAL A 551 -12.03 -3.67 8.89
CA VAL A 551 -11.67 -4.97 8.33
C VAL A 551 -12.51 -6.10 8.94
N MET A 552 -13.12 -5.90 10.11
CA MET A 552 -14.07 -6.87 10.67
C MET A 552 -15.42 -6.80 9.93
N PRO A 553 -16.13 -7.93 9.75
CA PRO A 553 -17.51 -7.90 9.29
C PRO A 553 -18.39 -6.96 10.14
N GLU A 554 -19.41 -6.38 9.53
CA GLU A 554 -20.37 -5.56 10.27
C GLU A 554 -21.04 -6.38 11.38
N GLY A 555 -20.97 -5.88 12.63
CA GLY A 555 -21.62 -6.56 13.74
C GLY A 555 -21.10 -6.17 15.11
N PRO A 556 -21.51 -6.93 16.16
CA PRO A 556 -21.16 -6.66 17.54
C PRO A 556 -19.64 -6.69 17.80
N ILE A 557 -18.91 -7.64 17.19
CA ILE A 557 -17.45 -7.77 17.39
C ILE A 557 -16.71 -6.53 16.87
N ARG A 558 -17.08 -6.03 15.68
CA ARG A 558 -16.52 -4.78 15.13
C ARG A 558 -16.76 -3.59 16.06
N THR A 559 -17.95 -3.52 16.67
CA THR A 559 -18.28 -2.47 17.64
C THR A 559 -17.37 -2.55 18.87
N ARG A 560 -17.13 -3.74 19.41
CA ARG A 560 -16.19 -3.94 20.53
C ARG A 560 -14.75 -3.57 20.19
N MET A 561 -14.31 -3.77 18.94
CA MET A 561 -12.99 -3.33 18.49
C MET A 561 -12.86 -1.79 18.49
N TYR A 562 -13.90 -1.06 18.06
CA TYR A 562 -13.92 0.40 18.20
C TYR A 562 -13.90 0.84 19.66
N GLU A 563 -14.66 0.20 20.54
CA GLU A 563 -14.68 0.51 21.97
C GLU A 563 -13.33 0.23 22.64
N LEU A 564 -12.63 -0.85 22.27
CA LEU A 564 -11.28 -1.13 22.74
C LEU A 564 -10.29 -0.07 22.25
N GLN A 565 -10.35 0.32 20.98
CA GLN A 565 -9.52 1.37 20.42
C GLN A 565 -9.75 2.71 21.15
N ASP A 566 -11.02 3.06 21.41
CA ASP A 566 -11.39 4.27 22.14
C ASP A 566 -10.92 4.21 23.61
N ALA A 567 -11.11 3.09 24.30
CA ALA A 567 -10.66 2.90 25.68
C ALA A 567 -9.13 3.08 25.83
N MET A 568 -8.36 2.68 24.81
CA MET A 568 -6.92 2.84 24.78
C MET A 568 -6.45 4.25 24.40
N ALA A 569 -7.18 4.96 23.54
CA ALA A 569 -6.73 6.22 22.95
C ALA A 569 -7.33 7.47 23.62
N THR A 570 -8.56 7.38 24.12
CA THR A 570 -9.34 8.52 24.59
C THR A 570 -9.18 8.73 26.10
N GLY A 571 -9.00 9.98 26.51
CA GLY A 571 -8.83 10.36 27.90
C GLY A 571 -8.85 11.88 28.09
N ALA A 572 -8.56 12.35 29.31
CA ALA A 572 -8.64 13.76 29.65
C ALA A 572 -7.37 14.56 29.31
N VAL A 573 -6.29 13.88 28.92
CA VAL A 573 -4.96 14.48 28.78
C VAL A 573 -4.80 15.06 27.39
N ARG A 574 -4.47 16.34 27.27
CA ARG A 574 -4.20 16.93 25.96
C ARG A 574 -2.74 16.79 25.57
N LEU A 575 -2.51 16.41 24.31
CA LEU A 575 -1.18 16.41 23.74
C LEU A 575 -0.61 17.83 23.63
N THR A 576 0.69 17.92 23.85
CA THR A 576 1.40 19.18 23.76
C THR A 576 1.75 19.51 22.31
N GLU A 577 1.42 20.72 21.87
CA GLU A 577 1.73 21.23 20.55
C GLU A 577 2.67 22.43 20.65
N THR A 578 3.62 22.54 19.72
CA THR A 578 4.47 23.73 19.59
C THR A 578 3.89 24.64 18.52
N ILE A 579 3.42 25.82 18.93
CA ILE A 579 2.86 26.85 18.06
C ILE A 579 3.91 27.92 17.81
N LYS A 580 4.31 28.08 16.55
CA LYS A 580 5.26 29.13 16.15
C LYS A 580 4.60 30.50 16.19
N ILE A 581 5.29 31.45 16.81
CA ILE A 581 4.85 32.83 16.95
C ILE A 581 5.72 33.68 16.04
N ASN A 582 5.08 34.48 15.19
CA ASN A 582 5.77 35.51 14.42
C ASN A 582 5.50 36.90 15.05
N PRO A 583 6.45 37.86 14.96
CA PRO A 583 6.29 39.18 15.56
C PRO A 583 5.03 39.93 15.07
N SER A 584 4.65 39.71 13.80
CA SER A 584 3.45 40.29 13.20
C SER A 584 2.15 39.80 13.85
N ALA A 585 2.07 38.52 14.23
CA ALA A 585 0.93 37.93 14.92
C ALA A 585 0.75 38.52 16.31
N ARG A 586 1.84 38.81 17.04
CA ARG A 586 1.75 39.46 18.36
C ARG A 586 1.21 40.88 18.24
N ALA A 587 1.73 41.68 17.30
CA ALA A 587 1.22 43.02 17.05
C ALA A 587 -0.26 43.00 16.62
N THR A 588 -0.62 42.05 15.75
CA THR A 588 -2.00 41.85 15.27
C THR A 588 -2.92 41.41 16.40
N ALA A 589 -2.46 40.53 17.30
CA ALA A 589 -3.23 40.06 18.45
C ALA A 589 -3.50 41.22 19.42
N LYS A 590 -2.47 41.98 19.83
CA LYS A 590 -2.63 43.18 20.67
C LYS A 590 -3.58 44.20 20.03
N PHE A 591 -3.43 44.49 18.73
CA PHE A 591 -4.33 45.41 18.02
C PHE A 591 -5.78 44.93 17.98
N ASN A 592 -6.01 43.65 17.66
CA ASN A 592 -7.36 43.11 17.50
C ASN A 592 -8.08 42.87 18.83
N LEU A 593 -7.34 42.55 19.90
CA LEU A 593 -7.89 42.15 21.19
C LEU A 593 -7.87 43.28 22.22
N ASP A 594 -6.94 44.23 22.15
CA ASP A 594 -6.87 45.36 23.10
C ASP A 594 -7.34 46.68 22.49
N GLY A 595 -7.28 46.83 21.16
CA GLY A 595 -7.63 48.07 20.46
C GLY A 595 -9.11 48.26 20.13
N ARG A 596 -10.03 47.46 20.70
CA ARG A 596 -11.48 47.53 20.41
C ARG A 596 -12.33 47.39 21.67
N ASP A 597 -13.30 48.28 21.83
CA ASP A 597 -14.17 48.33 23.03
C ASP A 597 -15.34 47.32 23.01
N ASN A 598 -15.72 46.79 21.84
CA ASN A 598 -16.89 45.92 21.66
C ASN A 598 -16.54 44.55 21.04
N LEU A 599 -15.62 43.80 21.66
CA LEU A 599 -15.25 42.46 21.20
C LEU A 599 -16.43 41.48 21.30
N ARG A 600 -16.54 40.58 20.32
CA ARG A 600 -17.55 39.50 20.27
C ARG A 600 -16.94 38.22 19.72
N GLY A 601 -17.59 37.08 19.97
CA GLY A 601 -17.20 35.78 19.43
C GLY A 601 -15.78 35.36 19.85
N VAL A 602 -15.02 34.80 18.91
CA VAL A 602 -13.67 34.25 19.12
C VAL A 602 -12.73 35.25 19.79
N ALA A 603 -12.75 36.52 19.38
CA ALA A 603 -11.86 37.54 19.93
C ALA A 603 -12.13 37.81 21.43
N LEU A 604 -13.40 37.85 21.84
CA LEU A 604 -13.77 38.00 23.24
C LEU A 604 -13.35 36.76 24.05
N ALA A 605 -13.59 35.57 23.50
CA ALA A 605 -13.24 34.31 24.15
C ALA A 605 -11.73 34.18 24.37
N ILE A 606 -10.90 34.55 23.39
CA ILE A 606 -9.44 34.60 23.54
C ILE A 606 -9.07 35.56 24.69
N LYS A 607 -9.62 36.78 24.72
CA LYS A 607 -9.26 37.77 25.74
C LYS A 607 -9.63 37.34 27.16
N GLN A 608 -10.68 36.53 27.30
CA GLN A 608 -11.15 36.02 28.60
C GLN A 608 -10.51 34.70 29.02
N ALA A 609 -9.74 34.06 28.15
CA ALA A 609 -9.23 32.70 28.36
C ALA A 609 -8.19 32.57 29.49
N GLY A 610 -7.44 33.62 29.81
CA GLY A 610 -6.50 33.66 30.94
C GLY A 610 -5.21 32.84 30.77
N SER A 611 -5.13 31.92 29.81
CA SER A 611 -3.90 31.19 29.45
C SER A 611 -3.84 30.88 27.96
N VAL A 612 -2.65 30.50 27.48
CA VAL A 612 -2.43 30.14 26.08
C VAL A 612 -3.25 28.92 25.67
N GLU A 613 -3.39 27.92 26.55
CA GLU A 613 -4.14 26.69 26.33
C GLU A 613 -5.62 27.00 26.14
N HIS A 614 -6.22 27.69 27.11
CA HIS A 614 -7.64 28.05 27.06
C HIS A 614 -7.95 28.96 25.86
N ALA A 615 -7.01 29.82 25.47
CA ALA A 615 -7.20 30.72 24.35
C ALA A 615 -7.24 29.98 23.02
N VAL A 616 -6.31 29.04 22.81
CA VAL A 616 -6.28 28.18 21.62
C VAL A 616 -7.49 27.25 21.60
N MET A 617 -7.88 26.68 22.73
CA MET A 617 -9.07 25.84 22.84
C MET A 617 -10.36 26.63 22.54
N ALA A 618 -10.47 27.87 23.01
CA ALA A 618 -11.62 28.73 22.69
C ALA A 618 -11.74 29.00 21.19
N VAL A 619 -10.61 29.07 20.48
CA VAL A 619 -10.61 29.13 19.01
C VAL A 619 -11.10 27.81 18.43
N ASP A 620 -10.60 26.67 18.91
CA ASP A 620 -11.00 25.37 18.40
C ASP A 620 -12.50 25.11 18.57
N ASP A 621 -13.05 25.42 19.75
CA ASP A 621 -14.48 25.26 20.06
C ASP A 621 -15.35 26.13 19.15
N ALA A 622 -14.92 27.37 18.88
CA ALA A 622 -15.68 28.30 18.07
C ALA A 622 -15.67 27.94 16.57
N PHE A 623 -14.60 27.30 16.08
CA PHE A 623 -14.48 26.89 14.67
C PHE A 623 -14.92 25.44 14.40
N GLY A 624 -14.92 24.58 15.41
CA GLY A 624 -15.11 23.14 15.25
C GLY A 624 -14.08 22.52 14.32
N GLU A 625 -14.48 21.51 13.54
CA GLU A 625 -13.66 20.89 12.49
C GLU A 625 -14.16 21.26 11.08
N PRO A 626 -13.73 22.42 10.54
CA PRO A 626 -14.26 22.92 9.27
C PRO A 626 -13.78 22.06 8.08
N LYS A 627 -14.72 21.66 7.21
CA LYS A 627 -14.41 20.97 5.94
C LYS A 627 -13.87 21.90 4.84
N VAL A 628 -14.08 23.21 4.96
CA VAL A 628 -13.73 24.20 3.94
C VAL A 628 -12.33 24.77 4.19
N LYS A 629 -11.45 24.72 3.18
CA LYS A 629 -10.04 25.18 3.28
C LYS A 629 -9.87 26.62 3.75
N SER A 630 -10.77 27.53 3.38
CA SER A 630 -10.72 28.92 3.83
C SER A 630 -10.94 29.04 5.34
N LEU A 631 -11.90 28.29 5.89
CA LEU A 631 -12.19 28.25 7.32
C LEU A 631 -11.08 27.54 8.11
N GLN A 632 -10.48 26.49 7.55
CA GLN A 632 -9.27 25.86 8.13
C GLN A 632 -8.12 26.85 8.26
N LYS A 633 -7.88 27.66 7.22
CA LYS A 633 -6.86 28.71 7.24
C LYS A 633 -7.17 29.79 8.27
N GLN A 634 -8.45 30.18 8.41
CA GLN A 634 -8.88 31.13 9.43
C GLN A 634 -8.70 30.57 10.84
N LYS A 635 -9.13 29.33 11.12
CA LYS A 635 -8.89 28.64 12.39
C LYS A 635 -7.40 28.65 12.76
N ALA A 636 -6.53 28.28 11.81
CA ALA A 636 -5.08 28.30 12.02
C ALA A 636 -4.54 29.70 12.35
N GLN A 637 -4.99 30.74 11.64
CA GLN A 637 -4.60 32.12 11.92
C GLN A 637 -5.05 32.57 13.31
N TRP A 638 -6.30 32.27 13.70
CA TRP A 638 -6.82 32.58 15.03
C TRP A 638 -6.09 31.83 16.14
N ARG A 639 -5.71 30.55 15.91
CA ARG A 639 -4.87 29.80 16.85
C ARG A 639 -3.50 30.47 17.04
N THR A 640 -2.85 30.91 15.96
CA THR A 640 -1.58 31.65 16.08
C THR A 640 -1.76 32.97 16.83
N LEU A 641 -2.86 33.71 16.61
CA LEU A 641 -3.15 34.95 17.34
C LEU A 641 -3.40 34.70 18.82
N ALA A 642 -4.20 33.69 19.15
CA ALA A 642 -4.47 33.28 20.54
C ALA A 642 -3.18 32.90 21.26
N ALA A 643 -2.33 32.10 20.60
CA ALA A 643 -1.03 31.70 21.13
C ALA A 643 -0.10 32.90 21.35
N ALA A 644 -0.01 33.80 20.36
CA ALA A 644 0.86 34.98 20.42
C ALA A 644 0.42 36.01 21.48
N TYR A 645 -0.87 36.05 21.84
CA TYR A 645 -1.40 36.99 22.83
C TYR A 645 -0.96 36.66 24.26
N TYR A 646 -0.94 35.36 24.63
CA TYR A 646 -0.55 34.91 25.97
C TYR A 646 0.91 34.48 26.09
N ALA A 647 1.65 34.39 24.98
CA ALA A 647 3.06 34.01 25.02
C ALA A 647 3.97 35.14 25.53
N PRO A 648 5.11 34.82 26.16
CA PRO A 648 6.12 35.80 26.58
C PRO A 648 6.57 36.72 25.44
N ASP A 649 6.92 37.97 25.74
CA ASP A 649 7.23 39.02 24.75
C ASP A 649 8.47 38.73 23.87
N ASP A 650 9.32 37.78 24.23
CA ASP A 650 10.50 37.35 23.46
C ASP A 650 10.34 35.94 22.83
N ALA A 651 9.26 35.23 23.14
CA ALA A 651 9.04 33.87 22.65
C ALA A 651 8.77 33.86 21.13
N THR A 652 9.52 33.01 20.41
CA THR A 652 9.31 32.69 18.98
C THR A 652 8.44 31.45 18.76
N GLU A 653 8.18 30.70 19.83
CA GLU A 653 7.29 29.56 19.87
C GLU A 653 6.75 29.40 21.29
N VAL A 654 5.56 28.81 21.40
CA VAL A 654 4.97 28.44 22.69
C VAL A 654 4.51 26.99 22.61
N THR A 655 4.76 26.27 23.69
CA THR A 655 4.40 24.86 23.84
C THR A 655 3.21 24.79 24.78
N ALA A 656 2.08 24.24 24.31
CA ALA A 656 0.81 24.27 25.02
C ALA A 656 0.07 22.93 24.88
N ALA A 657 -0.62 22.50 25.94
CA ALA A 657 -1.42 21.26 25.96
C ALA A 657 -2.78 21.48 25.27
N THR A 658 -2.76 21.77 23.97
CA THR A 658 -3.93 22.15 23.16
C THR A 658 -4.36 21.07 22.18
N GLY A 659 -3.58 20.00 22.04
CA GLY A 659 -3.88 18.88 21.16
C GLY A 659 -5.14 18.13 21.54
N ILE A 660 -5.46 17.12 20.75
CA ILE A 660 -6.62 16.25 20.99
C ILE A 660 -6.49 15.62 22.39
N PRO A 661 -7.59 15.58 23.18
CA PRO A 661 -7.61 14.87 24.44
C PRO A 661 -7.47 13.36 24.21
N VAL A 662 -6.51 12.75 24.89
CA VAL A 662 -6.09 11.36 24.77
C VAL A 662 -5.89 10.74 26.16
N SER A 663 -5.74 9.42 26.22
CA SER A 663 -5.36 8.69 27.42
C SER A 663 -3.91 8.96 27.81
N ASP A 664 -3.57 8.72 29.08
CA ASP A 664 -2.18 8.74 29.51
C ASP A 664 -1.41 7.64 28.78
N PHE A 665 -1.99 6.45 28.62
CA PHE A 665 -1.40 5.34 27.89
C PHE A 665 -0.98 5.71 26.45
N TYR A 666 -1.83 6.41 25.71
CA TYR A 666 -1.53 6.86 24.35
C TYR A 666 -0.44 7.94 24.33
N ARG A 667 -0.50 8.91 25.26
CA ARG A 667 0.54 9.95 25.38
C ARG A 667 1.90 9.31 25.68
N GLU A 668 1.97 8.35 26.58
CA GLU A 668 3.23 7.67 26.93
C GLU A 668 3.73 6.79 25.78
N ALA A 669 2.83 6.16 25.02
CA ALA A 669 3.18 5.49 23.78
C ALA A 669 3.77 6.44 22.72
N LEU A 670 3.25 7.67 22.60
CA LEU A 670 3.83 8.70 21.74
C LEU A 670 5.19 9.17 22.25
N ASN A 671 5.37 9.30 23.57
CA ASN A 671 6.65 9.66 24.17
C ASN A 671 7.72 8.60 23.85
N LEU A 672 7.36 7.32 23.91
CA LEU A 672 8.23 6.20 23.50
C LEU A 672 8.59 6.24 22.00
N ASP A 673 7.72 6.81 21.17
CA ASP A 673 7.94 7.04 19.75
C ASP A 673 8.66 8.38 19.42
N GLU A 674 9.21 9.06 20.43
CA GLU A 674 9.86 10.37 20.29
C GLU A 674 8.92 11.47 19.76
N GLY A 675 7.62 11.36 20.06
CA GLY A 675 6.57 12.27 19.62
C GLY A 675 6.09 12.05 18.19
N VAL A 676 6.52 10.97 17.52
CA VAL A 676 6.08 10.64 16.15
C VAL A 676 4.97 9.59 16.21
N ALA A 677 3.72 10.02 16.06
CA ALA A 677 2.57 9.12 16.05
C ALA A 677 2.67 8.02 14.98
N GLY A 678 2.33 6.80 15.37
CA GLY A 678 2.27 5.62 14.51
C GLY A 678 3.63 5.00 14.15
N LYS A 679 4.72 5.38 14.82
CA LYS A 679 6.06 4.85 14.52
C LYS A 679 6.22 3.39 14.96
N TYR A 680 5.91 3.07 16.21
CA TYR A 680 5.89 1.70 16.72
C TYR A 680 5.00 1.57 17.96
N TRP A 681 5.39 2.21 19.07
CA TRP A 681 4.70 2.05 20.35
C TRP A 681 3.28 2.61 20.33
N SER A 682 3.06 3.71 19.62
CA SER A 682 1.74 4.36 19.47
C SER A 682 0.87 3.75 18.36
N GLN A 683 1.29 2.63 17.75
CA GLN A 683 0.41 1.90 16.84
C GLN A 683 -0.68 1.18 17.64
N PRO A 684 -1.97 1.25 17.21
CA PRO A 684 -3.07 0.67 17.98
C PRO A 684 -2.92 -0.81 18.33
N HIS A 685 -2.40 -1.64 17.42
CA HIS A 685 -2.19 -3.07 17.66
C HIS A 685 -1.05 -3.36 18.65
N GLU A 686 0.02 -2.55 18.64
CA GLU A 686 1.09 -2.64 19.67
C GLU A 686 0.62 -2.12 21.04
N MET A 687 -0.27 -1.13 21.07
CA MET A 687 -0.93 -0.71 22.31
C MET A 687 -1.87 -1.79 22.83
N ALA A 688 -2.67 -2.40 21.97
CA ALA A 688 -3.57 -3.48 22.32
C ALA A 688 -2.80 -4.66 22.92
N ALA A 689 -1.69 -5.07 22.29
CA ALA A 689 -0.89 -6.21 22.74
C ALA A 689 -0.32 -5.99 24.16
N ARG A 690 0.18 -4.79 24.45
CA ARG A 690 0.64 -4.41 25.80
C ARG A 690 -0.49 -4.29 26.81
N ALA A 691 -1.63 -3.73 26.40
CA ALA A 691 -2.80 -3.67 27.26
C ALA A 691 -3.35 -5.07 27.58
N PHE A 692 -3.27 -6.01 26.64
CA PHE A 692 -3.69 -7.38 26.85
C PHE A 692 -2.78 -8.16 27.80
N GLN A 693 -1.46 -7.89 27.79
CA GLN A 693 -0.55 -8.39 28.83
C GLN A 693 -1.02 -7.97 30.23
N ALA A 694 -1.33 -6.68 30.43
CA ALA A 694 -1.86 -6.17 31.69
C ALA A 694 -3.20 -6.82 32.07
N TYR A 695 -4.10 -6.99 31.10
CA TYR A 695 -5.38 -7.69 31.28
C TYR A 695 -5.21 -9.15 31.73
N LEU A 696 -4.28 -9.89 31.12
CA LEU A 696 -3.99 -11.28 31.49
C LEU A 696 -3.44 -11.38 32.93
N GLU A 697 -2.51 -10.50 33.30
CA GLU A 697 -1.97 -10.46 34.67
C GLU A 697 -3.08 -10.16 35.69
N ASP A 698 -3.95 -9.19 35.42
CA ASP A 698 -5.04 -8.82 36.33
C ASP A 698 -6.05 -9.96 36.50
N ARG A 699 -6.50 -10.57 35.39
CA ARG A 699 -7.49 -11.66 35.42
C ARG A 699 -6.95 -12.93 36.07
N LEU A 700 -5.66 -13.21 35.92
CA LEU A 700 -5.02 -14.32 36.64
C LEU A 700 -4.86 -13.99 38.13
N ALA A 701 -4.42 -12.77 38.48
CA ALA A 701 -4.25 -12.36 39.87
C ALA A 701 -5.57 -12.37 40.64
N GLU A 702 -6.68 -11.97 40.02
CA GLU A 702 -8.04 -12.06 40.58
C GLU A 702 -8.44 -13.50 40.94
N GLN A 703 -7.85 -14.49 40.28
CA GLN A 703 -8.06 -15.93 40.54
C GLN A 703 -6.98 -16.53 41.46
N GLY A 704 -6.08 -15.71 42.01
CA GLY A 704 -4.92 -16.18 42.77
C GLY A 704 -3.89 -16.95 41.93
N ARG A 705 -3.88 -16.71 40.62
CA ARG A 705 -3.01 -17.36 39.64
C ARG A 705 -1.94 -16.40 39.13
N ARG A 706 -0.87 -16.96 38.59
CA ARG A 706 0.22 -16.22 37.94
C ARG A 706 0.85 -17.09 36.85
N ASN A 707 1.22 -16.52 35.72
CA ASN A 707 1.99 -17.22 34.70
C ASN A 707 2.97 -16.27 34.01
N ASP A 708 4.22 -16.28 34.45
CA ASP A 708 5.24 -15.37 33.96
C ASP A 708 5.68 -15.67 32.53
N TYR A 709 5.41 -16.88 31.98
CA TYR A 709 5.70 -17.18 30.58
C TYR A 709 4.67 -16.54 29.65
N LEU A 710 3.41 -16.47 30.09
CA LEU A 710 2.31 -15.82 29.38
C LEU A 710 2.46 -14.29 29.38
N SER A 711 2.61 -13.69 30.56
CA SER A 711 2.85 -12.25 30.74
C SER A 711 3.56 -12.02 32.07
N CYS A 712 4.54 -11.12 32.08
CA CYS A 712 5.16 -10.65 33.32
C CYS A 712 5.55 -9.17 33.24
N LEU A 713 5.56 -8.50 34.39
CA LEU A 713 5.98 -7.10 34.53
C LEU A 713 5.15 -6.13 33.65
N ALA A 714 3.88 -6.45 33.39
CA ALA A 714 2.91 -5.54 32.75
C ALA A 714 2.41 -4.46 33.74
N ASP A 715 3.34 -3.94 34.54
CA ASP A 715 3.17 -2.74 35.34
C ASP A 715 4.32 -1.76 35.04
N ASN A 716 4.10 -0.47 35.30
CA ASN A 716 5.08 0.56 34.97
C ASN A 716 6.20 0.70 36.04
N LYS A 717 6.26 -0.16 37.07
CA LYS A 717 7.24 -0.02 38.17
C LYS A 717 8.62 -0.50 37.77
N HIS A 718 8.72 -1.33 36.73
CA HIS A 718 9.93 -2.06 36.38
C HIS A 718 10.71 -1.48 35.18
N HIS A 719 10.26 -0.36 34.60
CA HIS A 719 10.75 0.16 33.31
C HIS A 719 11.36 1.56 33.46
N HIS A 720 12.69 1.70 33.31
CA HIS A 720 13.43 2.97 33.53
C HIS A 720 14.51 3.21 32.47
N PHE A 721 14.79 4.48 32.14
CA PHE A 721 15.96 4.89 31.34
C PHE A 721 17.28 4.63 32.10
N PRO A 722 18.21 3.80 31.59
CA PRO A 722 19.48 3.54 32.27
C PRO A 722 20.39 4.77 32.41
N GLU A 723 20.31 5.73 31.47
CA GLU A 723 21.19 6.90 31.41
C GLU A 723 20.63 8.16 32.11
N LEU A 724 19.32 8.20 32.41
CA LEU A 724 18.62 9.38 32.97
C LEU A 724 17.74 9.08 34.20
N GLY A 725 17.51 7.81 34.55
CA GLY A 725 16.67 7.42 35.68
C GLY A 725 15.19 7.80 35.57
N MET A 726 14.72 8.23 34.39
CA MET A 726 13.33 8.58 34.15
C MET A 726 12.49 7.31 33.89
N PRO A 727 11.30 7.16 34.52
CA PRO A 727 10.44 6.00 34.32
C PRO A 727 9.80 6.02 32.93
N PHE A 728 9.68 4.85 32.30
CA PHE A 728 8.82 4.65 31.14
C PHE A 728 7.51 4.02 31.57
N LYS A 729 6.42 4.39 30.89
CA LYS A 729 5.10 3.83 31.15
C LYS A 729 4.55 3.09 29.92
N PRO A 730 5.10 1.91 29.59
CA PRO A 730 4.68 1.15 28.41
C PRO A 730 3.34 0.43 28.60
N TYR A 731 2.76 0.40 29.81
CA TYR A 731 1.50 -0.27 30.11
C TYR A 731 0.44 0.72 30.60
N PRO A 732 -0.86 0.44 30.40
CA PRO A 732 -1.91 1.25 31.02
C PRO A 732 -1.88 1.10 32.55
N GLU A 733 -2.28 2.17 33.26
CA GLU A 733 -2.34 2.16 34.74
C GLU A 733 -3.56 2.93 35.27
N GLY A 734 -3.94 2.67 36.54
CA GLY A 734 -5.07 3.36 37.16
C GLY A 734 -6.40 3.20 36.40
N ASP A 735 -7.16 4.28 36.30
CA ASP A 735 -8.54 4.24 35.76
C ASP A 735 -8.59 3.83 34.27
N GLU A 736 -7.59 4.18 33.46
CA GLU A 736 -7.53 3.74 32.06
C GLU A 736 -7.33 2.23 31.95
N ARG A 737 -6.51 1.61 32.82
CA ARG A 737 -6.34 0.15 32.86
C ARG A 737 -7.66 -0.55 33.20
N VAL A 738 -8.41 -0.03 34.17
CA VAL A 738 -9.73 -0.57 34.53
C VAL A 738 -10.70 -0.49 33.34
N ARG A 739 -10.75 0.66 32.65
CA ARG A 739 -11.61 0.83 31.46
C ARG A 739 -11.20 -0.08 30.31
N ILE A 740 -9.90 -0.21 30.03
CA ILE A 740 -9.38 -1.08 28.97
C ILE A 740 -9.66 -2.55 29.29
N ASN A 741 -9.48 -2.98 30.55
CA ASN A 741 -9.83 -4.33 30.97
C ASN A 741 -11.32 -4.62 30.78
N ALA A 742 -12.20 -3.66 31.11
CA ALA A 742 -13.63 -3.79 30.86
C ALA A 742 -13.94 -3.89 29.36
N ALA A 743 -13.22 -3.16 28.50
CA ALA A 743 -13.37 -3.27 27.04
C ALA A 743 -12.93 -4.66 26.54
N PHE A 744 -11.83 -5.23 27.06
CA PHE A 744 -11.43 -6.61 26.78
C PHE A 744 -12.48 -7.62 27.25
N ASP A 745 -13.03 -7.48 28.46
CA ASP A 745 -14.09 -8.36 28.96
C ASP A 745 -15.28 -8.37 28.00
N GLN A 746 -15.72 -7.19 27.53
CA GLN A 746 -16.83 -7.07 26.58
C GLN A 746 -16.47 -7.65 25.20
N LEU A 747 -15.24 -7.44 24.72
CA LEU A 747 -14.76 -8.02 23.48
C LEU A 747 -14.79 -9.55 23.55
N PHE A 748 -14.15 -10.16 24.54
CA PHE A 748 -14.09 -11.62 24.66
C PHE A 748 -15.45 -12.24 24.98
N LYS A 749 -16.29 -11.56 25.77
CA LYS A 749 -17.69 -11.97 25.94
C LYS A 749 -18.43 -11.99 24.60
N THR A 750 -18.29 -10.94 23.80
CA THR A 750 -18.95 -10.85 22.49
C THR A 750 -18.41 -11.91 21.52
N LEU A 751 -17.11 -12.19 21.54
CA LEU A 751 -16.52 -13.27 20.74
C LEU A 751 -17.11 -14.64 21.09
N ARG A 752 -17.35 -14.92 22.38
CA ARG A 752 -18.01 -16.16 22.82
C ARG A 752 -19.49 -16.19 22.46
N ASP A 753 -20.23 -15.12 22.72
CA ASP A 753 -21.67 -15.03 22.43
C ASP A 753 -21.94 -15.21 20.93
N GLU A 754 -21.09 -14.62 20.09
CA GLU A 754 -21.14 -14.73 18.64
C GLU A 754 -20.53 -16.04 18.11
N LYS A 755 -20.00 -16.90 18.97
CA LYS A 755 -19.28 -18.12 18.59
C LYS A 755 -18.22 -17.86 17.51
N ALA A 756 -17.48 -16.77 17.67
CA ALA A 756 -16.58 -16.25 16.66
C ALA A 756 -15.49 -17.27 16.30
N PHE A 757 -14.93 -17.93 17.33
CA PHE A 757 -13.93 -18.97 17.15
C PHE A 757 -14.54 -20.20 16.47
N GLU A 758 -15.71 -20.67 16.89
CA GLU A 758 -16.36 -21.84 16.29
C GLU A 758 -16.78 -21.58 14.85
N LYS A 759 -17.37 -20.41 14.55
CA LYS A 759 -17.71 -20.00 13.18
C LYS A 759 -16.46 -19.94 12.30
N ALA A 760 -15.39 -19.34 12.79
CA ALA A 760 -14.09 -19.30 12.10
C ALA A 760 -13.55 -20.71 11.77
N MET A 761 -13.88 -21.71 12.59
CA MET A 761 -13.45 -23.10 12.42
C MET A 761 -14.36 -23.92 11.49
N THR A 762 -15.57 -23.44 11.14
CA THR A 762 -16.53 -24.20 10.31
C THR A 762 -16.35 -24.02 8.79
N GLN A 763 -15.52 -23.08 8.34
CA GLN A 763 -15.26 -22.78 6.92
C GLN A 763 -13.94 -23.36 6.40
N THR A 764 -13.50 -24.49 6.94
CA THR A 764 -12.19 -25.11 6.67
C THR A 764 -11.93 -25.33 5.18
N ALA A 765 -12.85 -25.89 4.40
CA ALA A 765 -12.59 -26.18 2.98
C ALA A 765 -12.26 -24.95 2.09
N LEU A 766 -12.85 -23.78 2.37
CA LEU A 766 -12.54 -22.52 1.64
C LEU A 766 -11.21 -21.94 2.12
N LEU A 767 -10.97 -21.98 3.42
CA LEU A 767 -9.77 -21.44 4.04
C LEU A 767 -8.54 -22.33 3.77
N ASP A 768 -8.69 -23.65 3.71
CA ASP A 768 -7.63 -24.62 3.40
C ASP A 768 -7.22 -24.51 1.92
N ALA A 769 -8.16 -24.20 1.02
CA ALA A 769 -7.88 -23.88 -0.38
C ALA A 769 -7.11 -22.55 -0.55
N ILE A 770 -7.32 -21.58 0.35
CA ILE A 770 -6.63 -20.28 0.36
C ILE A 770 -5.24 -20.38 1.01
N PHE A 771 -5.09 -21.19 2.08
CA PHE A 771 -3.89 -21.22 2.91
C PHE A 771 -3.02 -22.50 2.76
N GLY A 772 -3.45 -23.45 1.93
CA GLY A 772 -2.64 -24.64 1.57
C GLY A 772 -2.42 -25.63 2.71
N VAL A 773 -3.30 -25.67 3.72
CA VAL A 773 -3.21 -26.63 4.82
C VAL A 773 -3.89 -27.93 4.39
N SER A 774 -3.11 -28.91 3.93
CA SER A 774 -3.60 -30.29 3.78
C SER A 774 -3.60 -30.96 5.15
N ASN A 775 -4.77 -31.12 5.76
CA ASN A 775 -4.95 -32.06 6.87
C ASN A 775 -5.00 -33.47 6.27
N ASP A 776 -3.82 -34.07 6.05
CA ASP A 776 -3.68 -35.49 5.74
C ASP A 776 -3.59 -36.33 7.03
#